data_AF-A0A946HYX1-F1
#
_entry.id   AF-A0A946HYX1-F1
#
_cell.length_a   1.000
_cell.length_b   1.000
_cell.length_c   1.000
_cell.angle_alpha   90.00
_cell.angle_beta   90.00
_cell.angle_gamma   90.00
#
_symmetry.space_group_name_H-M   'P 1'
#
loop_
_entity.id
_entity.type
_entity.pdbx_description
1 polymer ?
#
loop_
_entity_poly.entity_id
_entity_poly.type
_entity_poly.pdbx_seq_one_letter_code
_entity_poly.pdbx_strand_id
1 'polypeptide(L)'
;MVNFRPRIILVAVSSLFWAAVIALPGQGHAAAIPGPGASPVKQKVFEMPRYALQQRKLTKAVIGLFRAHRFSEAETFLRQTVAQFPDAPVHHYNLAAALARQNKQTAALESLNKAIDHGFTSKAALTQDPDLAPIRELPGFQKLLSKLAQMSATAIAPAEIKPRVVTKAKALVDAGNTTWAPASQSLLSMFAFNELHRPHKAHGGDGDIAWQLNRWSRKGEAAGNFGDLYDNRDSSHSHLSRKLFPQLAHIEYSADAKAAGIHYGVNSQILHNAITFGNSSTAITSGPLWRSQSRLILTTPELIARAYQQYANNHLYIFPEVRDHDPERGDLFPANTPYIITSQGKSGSDRPFLRAVAVILASLKPDVKNFLRAHRLISPTVQMIFRTGQKFVQTDTDYLAATAHPSVFDAVNINLEKMMNLAHALDKEDVPPPARITVTEETKAQPGIDYFGPSSTDEILFTTPNAIARMVKSTVYERRMVISAAKTLDPNGRPLTFTWRLMRGDKDRVTVKPLAEDGSVVELRIPWHQGHSGDQSRKVPGRSDLSTNRVEFAVFANNGVHYGAPAFVSLYYPPKQVRKYDQQGRIQEIDYAPRALKDVYADPVLFPRRGWRDRYLYTKDGRLIGWDRIVKKAIRRFTRHGVRALETDASGRPVKAERIAYGVKLGKGQIKQIIEVPFGKAVIYDYISATDQLGIPKNAP
;
A
#
# COMPACT_ATOMS: atom_id res chain seq x y z
N MET A 1 -37.87 -24.80 -25.01
CA MET A 1 -37.70 -24.21 -23.66
C MET A 1 -36.22 -24.36 -23.31
N VAL A 2 -35.37 -23.33 -23.13
CA VAL A 2 -35.53 -22.00 -22.50
C VAL A 2 -35.79 -22.17 -20.99
N ASN A 3 -34.96 -21.71 -20.03
CA ASN A 3 -33.91 -20.69 -20.12
C ASN A 3 -32.63 -20.91 -19.25
N PHE A 4 -31.48 -20.65 -19.87
CA PHE A 4 -30.24 -20.02 -19.37
C PHE A 4 -29.92 -19.85 -17.86
N ARG A 5 -28.69 -20.27 -17.49
CA ARG A 5 -27.75 -19.51 -16.63
C ARG A 5 -26.29 -19.70 -17.11
N PRO A 6 -25.59 -18.69 -17.67
CA PRO A 6 -24.20 -18.82 -18.07
C PRO A 6 -23.24 -18.58 -16.90
N ARG A 7 -22.14 -19.35 -16.82
CA ARG A 7 -21.00 -19.05 -15.94
C ARG A 7 -20.12 -17.98 -16.60
N ILE A 8 -19.80 -16.90 -15.88
CA ILE A 8 -18.81 -15.91 -16.33
C ILE A 8 -17.42 -16.48 -16.10
N ILE A 9 -16.68 -16.75 -17.18
CA ILE A 9 -15.23 -16.94 -17.14
C ILE A 9 -14.60 -15.57 -17.39
N LEU A 10 -13.85 -15.05 -16.42
CA LEU A 10 -13.19 -13.76 -16.50
C LEU A 10 -11.66 -13.97 -16.51
N VAL A 11 -10.97 -13.51 -17.55
CA VAL A 11 -9.50 -13.52 -17.59
C VAL A 11 -8.97 -12.43 -16.63
N ALA A 12 -8.80 -12.80 -15.37
CA ALA A 12 -8.54 -11.86 -14.29
C ALA A 12 -7.03 -11.57 -14.10
N VAL A 13 -6.53 -10.52 -14.75
CA VAL A 13 -5.35 -9.79 -14.23
C VAL A 13 -5.82 -8.87 -13.12
N SER A 14 -5.51 -9.20 -11.87
CA SER A 14 -6.21 -8.70 -10.68
C SER A 14 -5.73 -7.35 -10.14
N SER A 15 -6.58 -6.30 -10.14
CA SER A 15 -6.70 -5.25 -9.08
C SER A 15 -7.76 -4.17 -9.37
N LEU A 16 -8.26 -3.46 -8.34
CA LEU A 16 -9.39 -2.48 -8.35
C LEU A 16 -9.07 -1.25 -7.45
N PHE A 17 -9.87 -0.19 -7.24
CA PHE A 17 -11.14 0.34 -7.81
C PHE A 17 -11.08 1.91 -7.89
N TRP A 18 -12.09 2.57 -8.48
CA TRP A 18 -12.15 3.98 -9.01
C TRP A 18 -11.49 5.12 -8.15
N ALA A 19 -10.79 6.11 -8.73
CA ALA A 19 -11.18 7.27 -9.59
C ALA A 19 -11.66 8.50 -8.75
N ALA A 20 -11.55 9.79 -9.15
CA ALA A 20 -11.25 10.44 -10.45
C ALA A 20 -10.37 11.73 -10.32
N VAL A 21 -10.28 12.57 -11.39
CA VAL A 21 -9.38 13.76 -11.62
C VAL A 21 -10.17 14.77 -12.52
N ILE A 22 -9.92 16.09 -12.77
CA ILE A 22 -8.77 17.04 -12.77
C ILE A 22 -9.24 18.52 -12.58
N ALA A 23 -8.35 19.50 -12.33
CA ALA A 23 -8.52 20.93 -12.69
C ALA A 23 -7.21 21.77 -12.62
N LEU A 24 -6.94 22.63 -13.62
CA LEU A 24 -5.83 23.61 -13.73
C LEU A 24 -6.20 24.76 -14.70
N PRO A 25 -5.77 26.02 -14.46
CA PRO A 25 -5.40 27.00 -15.50
C PRO A 25 -3.86 26.96 -15.71
N GLY A 26 -3.23 27.20 -16.87
CA GLY A 26 -3.40 28.22 -17.93
C GLY A 26 -2.06 28.98 -18.04
N GLN A 27 -1.48 29.39 -19.18
CA GLN A 27 -1.89 29.38 -20.60
C GLN A 27 -0.65 29.18 -21.51
N GLY A 28 -0.89 28.85 -22.79
CA GLY A 28 -0.09 29.30 -23.96
C GLY A 28 1.36 28.84 -24.14
N HIS A 29 1.63 28.13 -25.26
CA HIS A 29 2.30 28.69 -26.45
C HIS A 29 2.15 27.74 -27.66
N ALA A 30 2.46 28.22 -28.87
CA ALA A 30 2.09 27.56 -30.13
C ALA A 30 2.90 26.28 -30.44
N ALA A 31 2.31 25.39 -31.23
CA ALA A 31 2.94 24.16 -31.71
C ALA A 31 3.67 24.36 -33.04
N ALA A 32 4.90 23.83 -33.14
CA ALA A 32 5.61 23.63 -34.40
C ALA A 32 5.60 22.14 -34.78
N ILE A 33 5.49 21.84 -36.08
CA ILE A 33 5.36 20.47 -36.61
C ILE A 33 6.73 19.99 -37.15
N PRO A 34 7.30 18.89 -36.63
CA PRO A 34 8.38 18.17 -37.30
C PRO A 34 7.84 17.17 -38.32
N GLY A 35 8.54 16.99 -39.45
CA GLY A 35 8.14 16.10 -40.54
C GLY A 35 8.37 14.59 -40.28
N PRO A 36 7.93 13.72 -41.22
CA PRO A 36 8.02 12.27 -41.07
C PRO A 36 9.44 11.74 -41.28
N GLY A 37 10.01 11.02 -40.31
CA GLY A 37 11.37 10.48 -40.47
C GLY A 37 12.06 9.82 -39.26
N ALA A 38 11.36 9.35 -38.22
CA ALA A 38 11.98 8.62 -37.12
C ALA A 38 11.03 7.63 -36.43
N SER A 39 11.54 6.47 -36.00
CA SER A 39 10.76 5.48 -35.23
C SER A 39 10.68 5.89 -33.73
N PRO A 40 9.52 5.82 -33.04
CA PRO A 40 9.31 6.58 -31.79
C PRO A 40 10.08 6.12 -30.55
N VAL A 41 10.64 4.89 -30.56
CA VAL A 41 11.03 4.16 -29.33
C VAL A 41 12.20 4.77 -28.55
N LYS A 42 12.96 5.72 -29.13
CA LYS A 42 14.15 6.31 -28.47
C LYS A 42 13.87 7.47 -27.48
N GLN A 43 12.62 7.88 -27.24
CA GLN A 43 12.34 9.03 -26.36
C GLN A 43 11.90 8.65 -24.93
N LYS A 44 12.74 9.02 -23.95
CA LYS A 44 12.43 9.23 -22.52
C LYS A 44 11.88 8.03 -21.72
N VAL A 45 12.73 7.02 -21.49
CA VAL A 45 12.45 5.93 -20.53
C VAL A 45 11.97 6.42 -19.15
N PHE A 46 12.47 7.57 -18.68
CA PHE A 46 12.10 8.15 -17.38
C PHE A 46 10.65 8.68 -17.30
N GLU A 47 9.94 8.88 -18.42
CA GLU A 47 8.52 9.25 -18.41
C GLU A 47 7.59 8.01 -18.28
N MET A 48 8.13 6.79 -18.42
CA MET A 48 7.34 5.55 -18.38
C MET A 48 6.51 5.35 -17.09
N PRO A 49 6.97 5.70 -15.87
CA PRO A 49 6.13 5.63 -14.67
C PRO A 49 4.90 6.56 -14.73
N ARG A 50 5.08 7.78 -15.28
CA ARG A 50 3.99 8.75 -15.48
C ARG A 50 2.99 8.24 -16.51
N TYR A 51 3.49 7.74 -17.65
CA TYR A 51 2.69 7.12 -18.70
C TYR A 51 1.88 5.94 -18.12
N ALA A 52 2.53 4.98 -17.46
CA ALA A 52 1.88 3.82 -16.85
C ALA A 52 0.80 4.20 -15.82
N LEU A 53 1.03 5.23 -15.01
CA LEU A 53 0.02 5.75 -14.07
C LEU A 53 -1.19 6.36 -14.80
N GLN A 54 -0.98 7.06 -15.93
CA GLN A 54 -2.06 7.59 -16.77
C GLN A 54 -2.83 6.46 -17.47
N GLN A 55 -2.14 5.51 -18.08
CA GLN A 55 -2.70 4.28 -18.65
C GLN A 55 -3.58 3.54 -17.64
N ARG A 56 -3.08 3.28 -16.43
CA ARG A 56 -3.84 2.62 -15.34
C ARG A 56 -5.08 3.40 -14.93
N LYS A 57 -5.09 4.74 -15.00
CA LYS A 57 -6.29 5.56 -14.73
C LYS A 57 -7.33 5.42 -15.84
N LEU A 58 -6.90 5.42 -17.10
CA LEU A 58 -7.77 5.33 -18.28
C LEU A 58 -8.45 3.96 -18.37
N THR A 59 -7.69 2.87 -18.35
CA THR A 59 -8.22 1.49 -18.38
C THR A 59 -9.22 1.23 -17.24
N LYS A 60 -8.95 1.80 -16.07
CA LYS A 60 -9.79 1.71 -14.86
C LYS A 60 -11.12 2.45 -15.00
N ALA A 61 -11.18 3.54 -15.76
CA ALA A 61 -12.43 4.19 -16.14
C ALA A 61 -13.23 3.34 -17.14
N VAL A 62 -12.57 2.83 -18.19
CA VAL A 62 -13.16 1.94 -19.20
C VAL A 62 -13.82 0.71 -18.57
N ILE A 63 -13.13 0.00 -17.68
CA ILE A 63 -13.67 -1.15 -16.94
C ILE A 63 -14.96 -0.80 -16.17
N GLY A 64 -15.07 0.43 -15.66
CA GLY A 64 -16.29 0.90 -14.98
C GLY A 64 -17.46 1.14 -15.92
N LEU A 65 -17.20 1.70 -17.12
CA LEU A 65 -18.22 1.91 -18.15
C LEU A 65 -18.73 0.57 -18.72
N PHE A 66 -17.82 -0.37 -19.00
CA PHE A 66 -18.15 -1.74 -19.44
C PHE A 66 -19.02 -2.49 -18.41
N ARG A 67 -18.64 -2.44 -17.12
CA ARG A 67 -19.44 -3.05 -16.03
C ARG A 67 -20.81 -2.39 -15.80
N ALA A 68 -20.99 -1.15 -16.25
CA ALA A 68 -22.28 -0.48 -16.27
C ALA A 68 -23.05 -0.68 -17.59
N HIS A 69 -22.52 -1.48 -18.52
CA HIS A 69 -23.01 -1.67 -19.90
C HIS A 69 -23.13 -0.37 -20.72
N ARG A 70 -22.38 0.68 -20.35
CA ARG A 70 -22.37 2.02 -20.97
C ARG A 70 -21.43 2.05 -22.18
N PHE A 71 -21.61 1.12 -23.11
CA PHE A 71 -20.67 0.88 -24.22
C PHE A 71 -20.50 2.07 -25.17
N SER A 72 -21.56 2.84 -25.44
CA SER A 72 -21.47 4.06 -26.27
C SER A 72 -20.61 5.14 -25.60
N GLU A 73 -20.70 5.31 -24.28
CA GLU A 73 -19.85 6.26 -23.55
C GLU A 73 -18.41 5.76 -23.45
N ALA A 74 -18.23 4.44 -23.33
CA ALA A 74 -16.91 3.82 -23.41
C ALA A 74 -16.26 4.09 -24.78
N GLU A 75 -17.01 3.97 -25.89
CA GLU A 75 -16.52 4.35 -27.22
C GLU A 75 -16.12 5.83 -27.30
N THR A 76 -16.97 6.77 -26.84
CA THR A 76 -16.63 8.21 -26.84
C THR A 76 -15.35 8.49 -26.06
N PHE A 77 -15.23 7.92 -24.85
CA PHE A 77 -14.05 8.04 -24.00
C PHE A 77 -12.81 7.39 -24.64
N LEU A 78 -12.96 6.21 -25.27
CA LEU A 78 -11.87 5.49 -25.91
C LEU A 78 -11.40 6.15 -27.21
N ARG A 79 -12.29 6.77 -28.00
CA ARG A 79 -11.90 7.59 -29.16
C ARG A 79 -11.06 8.80 -28.74
N GLN A 80 -11.45 9.49 -27.67
CA GLN A 80 -10.62 10.56 -27.07
C GLN A 80 -9.28 10.01 -26.55
N THR A 81 -9.29 8.84 -25.93
CA THR A 81 -8.08 8.20 -25.38
C THR A 81 -7.11 7.74 -26.47
N VAL A 82 -7.61 7.17 -27.58
CA VAL A 82 -6.81 6.81 -28.76
C VAL A 82 -6.27 8.06 -29.46
N ALA A 83 -7.03 9.16 -29.53
CA ALA A 83 -6.52 10.43 -30.04
C ALA A 83 -5.39 11.02 -29.17
N GLN A 84 -5.42 10.80 -27.85
CA GLN A 84 -4.33 11.19 -26.95
C GLN A 84 -3.13 10.22 -26.99
N PHE A 85 -3.37 8.94 -27.33
CA PHE A 85 -2.37 7.87 -27.33
C PHE A 85 -2.51 6.98 -28.58
N PRO A 86 -2.15 7.49 -29.77
CA PRO A 86 -2.34 6.77 -31.02
C PRO A 86 -1.57 5.43 -31.04
N ASP A 87 -0.38 5.38 -30.47
CA ASP A 87 0.47 4.17 -30.47
C ASP A 87 0.19 3.19 -29.32
N ALA A 88 -0.92 3.33 -28.59
CA ALA A 88 -1.23 2.49 -27.43
C ALA A 88 -2.15 1.30 -27.81
N PRO A 89 -1.63 0.07 -28.00
CA PRO A 89 -2.42 -1.07 -28.48
C PRO A 89 -3.61 -1.42 -27.59
N VAL A 90 -3.48 -1.20 -26.27
CA VAL A 90 -4.54 -1.46 -25.28
C VAL A 90 -5.79 -0.61 -25.49
N HIS A 91 -5.67 0.62 -26.01
CA HIS A 91 -6.83 1.49 -26.22
C HIS A 91 -7.56 1.17 -27.51
N HIS A 92 -6.83 0.84 -28.58
CA HIS A 92 -7.41 0.29 -29.81
C HIS A 92 -8.12 -1.04 -29.58
N TYR A 93 -7.57 -1.91 -28.73
CA TYR A 93 -8.21 -3.16 -28.29
C TYR A 93 -9.50 -2.89 -27.51
N ASN A 94 -9.45 -2.04 -26.48
CA ASN A 94 -10.64 -1.69 -25.69
C ASN A 94 -11.72 -1.00 -26.56
N LEU A 95 -11.30 -0.19 -27.54
CA LEU A 95 -12.21 0.46 -28.51
C LEU A 95 -12.86 -0.59 -29.42
N ALA A 96 -12.12 -1.59 -29.89
CA ALA A 96 -12.68 -2.71 -30.65
C ALA A 96 -13.75 -3.47 -29.84
N ALA A 97 -13.50 -3.73 -28.56
CA ALA A 97 -14.48 -4.35 -27.66
C ALA A 97 -15.73 -3.47 -27.46
N ALA A 98 -15.56 -2.16 -27.23
CA ALA A 98 -16.67 -1.22 -27.07
C ALA A 98 -17.53 -1.10 -28.35
N LEU A 99 -16.91 -1.21 -29.53
CA LEU A 99 -17.57 -1.21 -30.83
C LEU A 99 -18.28 -2.54 -31.12
N ALA A 100 -17.64 -3.67 -30.83
CA ALA A 100 -18.22 -5.01 -30.96
C ALA A 100 -19.48 -5.16 -30.09
N ARG A 101 -19.45 -4.66 -28.85
CA ARG A 101 -20.62 -4.60 -27.94
C ARG A 101 -21.77 -3.71 -28.40
N GLN A 102 -21.57 -2.90 -29.44
CA GLN A 102 -22.59 -2.09 -30.11
C GLN A 102 -22.92 -2.60 -31.52
N ASN A 103 -22.48 -3.82 -31.88
CA ASN A 103 -22.60 -4.41 -33.22
C ASN A 103 -21.96 -3.58 -34.36
N LYS A 104 -21.03 -2.66 -34.03
CA LYS A 104 -20.29 -1.83 -35.02
C LYS A 104 -19.12 -2.62 -35.63
N GLN A 105 -19.44 -3.74 -36.27
CA GLN A 105 -18.50 -4.83 -36.60
C GLN A 105 -17.28 -4.37 -37.43
N THR A 106 -17.48 -3.60 -38.51
CA THR A 106 -16.39 -3.12 -39.37
C THR A 106 -15.40 -2.24 -38.60
N ALA A 107 -15.90 -1.23 -37.89
CA ALA A 107 -15.09 -0.33 -37.08
C ALA A 107 -14.38 -1.06 -35.92
N ALA A 108 -15.01 -2.10 -35.37
CA ALA A 108 -14.38 -2.95 -34.35
C ALA A 108 -13.18 -3.71 -34.93
N LEU A 109 -13.31 -4.28 -36.13
CA LEU A 109 -12.20 -4.96 -36.83
C LEU A 109 -11.08 -3.99 -37.25
N GLU A 110 -11.40 -2.78 -37.71
CA GLU A 110 -10.42 -1.72 -37.99
C GLU A 110 -9.63 -1.32 -36.74
N SER A 111 -10.33 -1.12 -35.62
CA SER A 111 -9.72 -0.80 -34.33
C SER A 111 -8.86 -1.97 -33.83
N LEU A 112 -9.31 -3.21 -34.03
CA LEU A 112 -8.53 -4.39 -33.64
C LEU A 112 -7.28 -4.59 -34.50
N ASN A 113 -7.36 -4.26 -35.80
CA ASN A 113 -6.21 -4.24 -36.68
C ASN A 113 -5.16 -3.23 -36.17
N LYS A 114 -5.58 -1.99 -35.84
CA LYS A 114 -4.69 -0.98 -35.26
C LYS A 114 -4.06 -1.43 -33.95
N ALA A 115 -4.80 -2.14 -33.09
CA ALA A 115 -4.22 -2.72 -31.88
C ALA A 115 -3.04 -3.66 -32.20
N ILE A 116 -3.20 -4.54 -33.19
CA ILE A 116 -2.16 -5.48 -33.63
C ILE A 116 -0.98 -4.75 -34.28
N ASP A 117 -1.24 -3.77 -35.15
CA ASP A 117 -0.19 -2.92 -35.76
C ASP A 117 0.64 -2.16 -34.73
N HIS A 118 0.01 -1.68 -33.64
CA HIS A 118 0.70 -1.06 -32.49
C HIS A 118 1.22 -2.08 -31.46
N GLY A 119 1.38 -3.36 -31.82
CA GLY A 119 2.08 -4.35 -31.02
C GLY A 119 1.25 -5.10 -29.97
N PHE A 120 -0.08 -5.22 -30.16
CA PHE A 120 -0.89 -6.13 -29.35
C PHE A 120 -0.56 -7.59 -29.67
N THR A 121 -0.11 -8.38 -28.68
CA THR A 121 0.34 -9.77 -28.88
C THR A 121 -0.57 -10.86 -28.27
N SER A 122 -1.58 -10.50 -27.48
CA SER A 122 -2.32 -11.49 -26.66
C SER A 122 -3.40 -12.25 -27.43
N LYS A 123 -3.03 -13.38 -28.06
CA LYS A 123 -3.99 -14.30 -28.71
C LYS A 123 -5.10 -14.76 -27.76
N ALA A 124 -4.77 -15.02 -26.49
CA ALA A 124 -5.74 -15.42 -25.47
C ALA A 124 -6.80 -14.33 -25.21
N ALA A 125 -6.42 -13.06 -25.16
CA ALA A 125 -7.38 -11.96 -25.02
C ALA A 125 -8.32 -11.87 -26.23
N LEU A 126 -7.82 -12.05 -27.46
CA LEU A 126 -8.69 -12.03 -28.66
C LEU A 126 -9.70 -13.19 -28.64
N THR A 127 -9.26 -14.40 -28.30
CA THR A 127 -10.11 -15.60 -28.38
C THR A 127 -11.04 -15.78 -27.18
N GLN A 128 -10.71 -15.23 -26.00
CA GLN A 128 -11.46 -15.48 -24.76
C GLN A 128 -12.32 -14.30 -24.28
N ASP A 129 -12.03 -13.05 -24.70
CA ASP A 129 -12.79 -11.89 -24.21
C ASP A 129 -14.27 -11.95 -24.68
N PRO A 130 -15.26 -11.98 -23.76
CA PRO A 130 -16.68 -12.07 -24.12
C PRO A 130 -17.20 -10.81 -24.83
N ASP A 131 -16.53 -9.66 -24.70
CA ASP A 131 -16.92 -8.42 -25.36
C ASP A 131 -16.54 -8.38 -26.85
N LEU A 132 -15.59 -9.23 -27.28
CA LEU A 132 -15.25 -9.45 -28.70
C LEU A 132 -16.06 -10.59 -29.36
N ALA A 133 -16.92 -11.31 -28.62
CA ALA A 133 -17.73 -12.38 -29.19
C ALA A 133 -18.57 -11.96 -30.43
N PRO A 134 -19.17 -10.76 -30.51
CA PRO A 134 -19.95 -10.33 -31.69
C PRO A 134 -19.16 -10.15 -33.01
N ILE A 135 -17.82 -10.28 -32.99
CA ILE A 135 -16.97 -10.17 -34.19
C ILE A 135 -16.08 -11.40 -34.44
N ARG A 136 -16.05 -12.39 -33.53
CA ARG A 136 -15.06 -13.48 -33.56
C ARG A 136 -15.18 -14.39 -34.78
N GLU A 137 -16.40 -14.68 -35.20
CA GLU A 137 -16.69 -15.57 -36.35
C GLU A 137 -16.58 -14.85 -37.70
N LEU A 138 -16.27 -13.55 -37.72
CA LEU A 138 -16.14 -12.79 -38.96
C LEU A 138 -14.82 -13.16 -39.68
N PRO A 139 -14.82 -13.33 -41.02
CA PRO A 139 -13.59 -13.64 -41.78
C PRO A 139 -12.46 -12.62 -41.58
N GLY A 140 -12.79 -11.34 -41.31
CA GLY A 140 -11.82 -10.31 -40.94
C GLY A 140 -11.10 -10.59 -39.63
N PHE A 141 -11.79 -11.14 -38.62
CA PHE A 141 -11.19 -11.48 -37.32
C PHE A 141 -10.19 -12.63 -37.45
N GLN A 142 -10.51 -13.64 -38.27
CA GLN A 142 -9.63 -14.77 -38.54
C GLN A 142 -8.35 -14.33 -39.28
N LYS A 143 -8.45 -13.39 -40.23
CA LYS A 143 -7.27 -12.74 -40.86
C LYS A 143 -6.40 -12.02 -39.82
N LEU A 144 -6.99 -11.35 -38.83
CA LEU A 144 -6.25 -10.70 -37.74
C LEU A 144 -5.57 -11.68 -36.79
N LEU A 145 -6.15 -12.86 -36.52
CA LEU A 145 -5.49 -13.92 -35.76
C LEU A 145 -4.25 -14.47 -36.50
N SER A 146 -4.31 -14.60 -37.82
CA SER A 146 -3.15 -15.00 -38.64
C SER A 146 -2.05 -13.94 -38.65
N LYS A 147 -2.41 -12.66 -38.83
CA LYS A 147 -1.48 -11.51 -38.74
C LYS A 147 -0.78 -11.46 -37.38
N LEU A 148 -1.54 -11.65 -36.30
CA LEU A 148 -1.03 -11.71 -34.93
C LEU A 148 0.03 -12.82 -34.75
N ALA A 149 -0.23 -14.02 -35.30
CA ALA A 149 0.71 -15.14 -35.22
C ALA A 149 2.02 -14.85 -35.98
N GLN A 150 1.92 -14.26 -37.19
CA GLN A 150 3.08 -13.86 -38.00
C GLN A 150 3.92 -12.80 -37.29
N MET A 151 3.31 -11.74 -36.77
CA MET A 151 4.01 -10.67 -36.03
C MET A 151 4.61 -11.14 -34.70
N SER A 152 4.02 -12.15 -34.06
CA SER A 152 4.57 -12.73 -32.82
C SER A 152 5.82 -13.57 -33.09
N ALA A 153 5.95 -14.18 -34.28
CA ALA A 153 7.12 -14.96 -34.68
C ALA A 153 8.33 -14.09 -35.09
N THR A 154 8.10 -12.83 -35.48
CA THR A 154 9.14 -11.86 -35.87
C THR A 154 9.45 -10.81 -34.80
N ALA A 155 8.91 -10.96 -33.59
CA ALA A 155 9.10 -10.04 -32.49
C ALA A 155 10.57 -9.99 -32.03
N ILE A 156 11.25 -8.88 -32.30
CA ILE A 156 12.64 -8.66 -31.90
C ILE A 156 12.76 -8.70 -30.37
N ALA A 157 13.72 -9.46 -29.86
CA ALA A 157 13.99 -9.55 -28.42
C ALA A 157 14.30 -8.16 -27.82
N PRO A 158 13.86 -7.85 -26.58
CA PRO A 158 14.14 -6.57 -25.96
C PRO A 158 15.65 -6.28 -25.92
N ALA A 159 16.06 -5.10 -26.36
CA ALA A 159 17.46 -4.71 -26.40
C ALA A 159 18.11 -4.81 -25.00
N GLU A 160 19.21 -5.55 -24.89
CA GLU A 160 19.89 -5.79 -23.63
C GLU A 160 20.46 -4.50 -23.04
N ILE A 161 20.08 -4.20 -21.80
CA ILE A 161 20.50 -2.97 -21.11
C ILE A 161 21.84 -3.20 -20.44
N LYS A 162 22.87 -2.56 -20.99
CA LYS A 162 24.25 -2.70 -20.51
C LYS A 162 24.39 -2.02 -19.13
N PRO A 163 24.83 -2.75 -18.08
CA PRO A 163 25.05 -2.13 -16.77
C PRO A 163 26.12 -1.04 -16.83
N ARG A 164 25.88 0.11 -16.19
CA ARG A 164 26.88 1.18 -16.12
C ARG A 164 27.94 0.82 -15.06
N VAL A 165 29.21 0.90 -15.45
CA VAL A 165 30.33 0.72 -14.51
C VAL A 165 30.35 1.86 -13.48
N VAL A 166 30.31 1.50 -12.20
CA VAL A 166 30.48 2.42 -11.07
C VAL A 166 31.94 2.88 -11.03
N THR A 167 32.16 4.19 -10.95
CA THR A 167 33.49 4.80 -10.92
C THR A 167 33.58 5.83 -9.81
N LYS A 168 34.72 5.90 -9.10
CA LYS A 168 34.97 6.86 -8.00
C LYS A 168 33.80 6.97 -6.99
N ALA A 169 33.20 5.83 -6.63
CA ALA A 169 32.00 5.73 -5.77
C ALA A 169 30.78 6.56 -6.25
N LYS A 170 30.58 6.66 -7.57
CA LYS A 170 29.42 7.27 -8.23
C LYS A 170 28.69 6.25 -9.11
N ALA A 171 27.38 6.14 -8.91
CA ALA A 171 26.46 5.28 -9.65
C ALA A 171 25.46 6.15 -10.43
N LEU A 172 25.81 6.52 -11.67
CA LEU A 172 24.97 7.39 -12.51
C LEU A 172 23.76 6.63 -13.08
N VAL A 173 22.56 7.16 -12.84
CA VAL A 173 21.30 6.74 -13.46
C VAL A 173 21.04 7.62 -14.68
N ASP A 174 21.07 7.01 -15.86
CA ASP A 174 20.68 7.63 -17.13
C ASP A 174 19.99 6.61 -18.06
N ALA A 175 19.58 7.05 -19.25
CA ALA A 175 18.82 6.23 -20.19
C ALA A 175 19.65 5.09 -20.83
N GLY A 176 20.99 5.11 -20.72
CA GLY A 176 21.84 4.04 -21.23
C GLY A 176 21.88 2.79 -20.34
N ASN A 177 21.59 2.94 -19.05
CA ASN A 177 21.59 1.85 -18.06
C ASN A 177 20.25 1.67 -17.33
N THR A 178 19.17 2.32 -17.80
CA THR A 178 17.84 2.23 -17.18
C THR A 178 16.80 1.76 -18.20
N THR A 179 16.01 0.76 -17.83
CA THR A 179 14.84 0.28 -18.59
C THR A 179 13.53 0.49 -17.84
N TRP A 180 12.41 0.29 -18.53
CA TRP A 180 11.11 0.07 -17.92
C TRP A 180 10.85 -1.44 -17.79
N ALA A 181 10.51 -1.91 -16.58
CA ALA A 181 10.14 -3.29 -16.30
C ALA A 181 8.60 -3.40 -16.15
N PRO A 182 7.86 -3.92 -17.15
CA PRO A 182 6.40 -3.91 -17.14
C PRO A 182 5.80 -4.76 -16.00
N ALA A 183 6.43 -5.87 -15.62
CA ALA A 183 5.93 -6.78 -14.60
C ALA A 183 5.91 -6.16 -13.19
N SER A 184 6.95 -5.39 -12.84
CA SER A 184 6.98 -4.62 -11.58
C SER A 184 6.32 -3.24 -11.69
N GLN A 185 6.03 -2.78 -12.91
CA GLN A 185 5.62 -1.41 -13.23
C GLN A 185 6.64 -0.38 -12.71
N SER A 186 7.94 -0.64 -12.86
CA SER A 186 9.01 0.22 -12.33
C SER A 186 10.11 0.41 -13.36
N LEU A 187 10.87 1.50 -13.23
CA LEU A 187 12.19 1.59 -13.83
C LEU A 187 13.12 0.57 -13.16
N LEU A 188 14.01 -0.04 -13.92
CA LEU A 188 15.13 -0.85 -13.43
C LEU A 188 16.42 -0.25 -13.96
N SER A 189 17.31 0.15 -13.07
CA SER A 189 18.65 0.63 -13.41
C SER A 189 19.72 -0.40 -13.06
N MET A 190 20.73 -0.52 -13.92
CA MET A 190 21.71 -1.59 -13.88
C MET A 190 23.13 -1.01 -13.72
N PHE A 191 23.87 -1.58 -12.77
CA PHE A 191 25.22 -1.20 -12.42
C PHE A 191 26.17 -2.41 -12.42
N ALA A 192 27.42 -2.16 -12.82
CA ALA A 192 28.53 -3.09 -12.68
C ALA A 192 29.59 -2.50 -11.74
N PHE A 193 30.19 -3.35 -10.92
CA PHE A 193 31.25 -2.98 -9.98
C PHE A 193 32.53 -3.72 -10.40
N ASN A 194 33.65 -3.02 -10.43
CA ASN A 194 34.96 -3.57 -10.78
C ASN A 194 35.88 -3.49 -9.55
N GLU A 195 36.34 -4.64 -9.04
CA GLU A 195 37.21 -4.72 -7.85
C GLU A 195 38.51 -3.91 -8.02
N LEU A 196 39.00 -3.69 -9.24
CA LEU A 196 40.16 -2.80 -9.51
C LEU A 196 39.90 -1.34 -9.09
N HIS A 197 38.64 -0.94 -8.92
CA HIS A 197 38.24 0.39 -8.45
C HIS A 197 37.78 0.40 -6.97
N ARG A 198 37.98 -0.69 -6.22
CA ARG A 198 37.55 -0.83 -4.83
C ARG A 198 38.46 -0.04 -3.86
N PRO A 199 37.92 0.92 -3.08
CA PRO A 199 38.71 1.61 -2.07
C PRO A 199 39.18 0.69 -0.93
N HIS A 200 40.46 0.81 -0.55
CA HIS A 200 41.09 -0.07 0.45
C HIS A 200 40.49 0.03 1.87
N LYS A 201 40.03 1.23 2.28
CA LYS A 201 39.27 1.39 3.54
C LYS A 201 37.80 1.06 3.29
N ALA A 202 37.18 0.28 4.16
CA ALA A 202 35.73 0.07 4.18
C ALA A 202 34.99 1.22 4.88
N HIS A 203 35.55 1.70 6.00
CA HIS A 203 35.00 2.80 6.81
C HIS A 203 36.09 3.86 7.05
N GLY A 204 35.73 5.15 7.05
CA GLY A 204 36.63 6.28 7.26
C GLY A 204 36.66 6.76 8.71
N GLY A 205 37.60 7.67 9.03
CA GLY A 205 37.89 8.05 10.42
C GLY A 205 38.57 6.93 11.20
N ASP A 206 38.85 7.20 12.48
CA ASP A 206 39.98 6.57 13.18
C ASP A 206 39.61 5.98 14.56
N GLY A 207 38.31 5.88 14.87
CA GLY A 207 37.80 5.19 16.07
C GLY A 207 37.47 3.70 15.84
N ASP A 208 37.09 2.99 16.90
CA ASP A 208 37.11 1.51 16.97
C ASP A 208 36.29 0.80 15.88
N ILE A 209 35.07 1.28 15.59
CA ILE A 209 34.23 0.77 14.49
C ILE A 209 34.95 0.86 13.14
N ALA A 210 35.70 1.95 12.91
CA ALA A 210 36.47 2.13 11.68
C ALA A 210 37.71 1.24 11.67
N TRP A 211 38.40 1.08 12.81
CA TRP A 211 39.53 0.17 12.94
C TRP A 211 39.12 -1.29 12.68
N GLN A 212 38.06 -1.75 13.33
CA GLN A 212 37.56 -3.13 13.25
C GLN A 212 37.04 -3.46 11.84
N LEU A 213 36.19 -2.61 11.24
CA LEU A 213 35.72 -2.82 9.87
C LEU A 213 36.87 -2.83 8.85
N ASN A 214 37.86 -1.94 9.01
CA ASN A 214 39.03 -1.92 8.14
C ASN A 214 39.96 -3.13 8.38
N ARG A 215 40.04 -3.67 9.60
CA ARG A 215 40.76 -4.91 9.92
C ARG A 215 40.07 -6.10 9.24
N TRP A 216 38.78 -6.30 9.48
CA TRP A 216 38.01 -7.40 8.89
C TRP A 216 38.00 -7.35 7.36
N SER A 217 37.72 -6.18 6.76
CA SER A 217 37.65 -6.05 5.30
C SER A 217 39.00 -6.29 4.62
N ARG A 218 40.12 -5.88 5.21
CA ARG A 218 41.48 -6.18 4.69
C ARG A 218 41.85 -7.67 4.75
N LYS A 219 41.26 -8.41 5.67
CA LYS A 219 41.43 -9.87 5.77
C LYS A 219 40.42 -10.69 4.95
N GLY A 220 39.42 -10.05 4.35
CA GLY A 220 38.26 -10.76 3.77
C GLY A 220 37.27 -11.32 4.80
N GLU A 221 37.48 -11.08 6.10
CA GLU A 221 36.58 -11.52 7.18
C GLU A 221 35.21 -10.79 7.10
N ALA A 222 35.14 -9.58 6.52
CA ALA A 222 33.89 -8.83 6.30
C ALA A 222 33.80 -8.20 4.90
N ALA A 223 32.57 -8.12 4.37
CA ALA A 223 32.30 -7.72 2.99
C ALA A 223 32.62 -6.25 2.67
N GLY A 224 32.48 -5.34 3.63
CA GLY A 224 32.49 -3.89 3.37
C GLY A 224 31.28 -3.42 2.54
N ASN A 225 31.27 -2.15 2.11
CA ASN A 225 30.17 -1.57 1.33
C ASN A 225 30.41 -1.58 -0.20
N PHE A 226 31.45 -2.27 -0.67
CA PHE A 226 31.66 -2.40 -2.11
C PHE A 226 30.55 -3.27 -2.72
N GLY A 227 29.92 -2.78 -3.79
CA GLY A 227 28.69 -3.37 -4.34
C GLY A 227 27.37 -2.85 -3.74
N ASP A 228 27.42 -2.02 -2.68
CA ASP A 228 26.23 -1.35 -2.14
C ASP A 228 26.00 0.01 -2.80
N LEU A 229 24.73 0.41 -2.93
CA LEU A 229 24.28 1.71 -3.39
C LEU A 229 23.66 2.54 -2.26
N TYR A 230 23.86 3.86 -2.32
CA TYR A 230 23.16 4.83 -1.48
C TYR A 230 22.32 5.81 -2.31
N ASP A 231 21.00 5.79 -2.12
CA ASP A 231 20.02 6.65 -2.79
C ASP A 231 19.58 7.81 -1.89
N ASN A 232 20.20 8.98 -2.05
CA ASN A 232 19.73 10.21 -1.42
C ASN A 232 18.69 10.91 -2.31
N ARG A 233 17.51 11.14 -1.75
CA ARG A 233 16.33 11.67 -2.46
C ARG A 233 15.80 12.98 -1.90
N ASP A 234 16.70 13.80 -1.37
CA ASP A 234 16.40 15.14 -0.84
C ASP A 234 17.39 16.21 -1.32
N SER A 235 18.04 15.96 -2.47
CA SER A 235 19.04 16.85 -3.06
C SER A 235 20.23 17.12 -2.13
N SER A 236 20.67 16.08 -1.41
CA SER A 236 21.76 16.06 -0.42
C SER A 236 21.53 16.90 0.85
N HIS A 237 20.29 17.32 1.11
CA HIS A 237 19.87 18.02 2.33
C HIS A 237 20.11 17.18 3.59
N SER A 238 19.92 15.86 3.52
CA SER A 238 20.39 14.92 4.53
C SER A 238 21.17 13.75 3.92
N HIS A 239 22.43 14.00 3.60
CA HIS A 239 23.31 12.98 3.02
C HIS A 239 24.15 12.22 4.06
N LEU A 240 24.40 10.93 3.81
CA LEU A 240 25.48 10.18 4.44
C LEU A 240 26.85 10.63 3.87
N SER A 241 27.91 10.66 4.68
CA SER A 241 29.21 11.19 4.26
C SER A 241 30.03 10.17 3.45
N ARG A 242 30.39 10.53 2.20
CA ARG A 242 31.34 9.77 1.36
C ARG A 242 32.69 9.51 2.04
N LYS A 243 33.16 10.44 2.88
CA LYS A 243 34.42 10.27 3.64
C LYS A 243 34.32 9.17 4.69
N LEU A 244 33.13 8.89 5.19
CA LEU A 244 32.88 7.90 6.25
C LEU A 244 32.67 6.49 5.68
N PHE A 245 32.13 6.37 4.46
CA PHE A 245 31.90 5.10 3.76
C PHE A 245 32.46 5.15 2.33
N PRO A 246 33.79 5.16 2.14
CA PRO A 246 34.39 5.38 0.82
C PRO A 246 34.09 4.28 -0.21
N GLN A 247 33.83 3.03 0.22
CA GLN A 247 33.42 1.94 -0.68
C GLN A 247 31.96 2.05 -1.19
N LEU A 248 31.10 2.79 -0.49
CA LEU A 248 29.67 2.89 -0.78
C LEU A 248 29.42 3.77 -2.00
N ALA A 249 28.76 3.24 -3.03
CA ALA A 249 28.52 4.00 -4.26
C ALA A 249 27.27 4.88 -4.13
N HIS A 250 27.44 6.19 -4.21
CA HIS A 250 26.32 7.14 -4.18
C HIS A 250 25.64 7.19 -5.55
N ILE A 251 24.31 7.10 -5.56
CA ILE A 251 23.51 7.28 -6.76
C ILE A 251 23.50 8.76 -7.16
N GLU A 252 23.70 9.02 -8.45
CA GLU A 252 23.57 10.33 -9.06
C GLU A 252 22.61 10.24 -10.24
N TYR A 253 21.70 11.20 -10.40
CA TYR A 253 20.69 11.19 -11.46
C TYR A 253 21.03 12.16 -12.59
N SER A 254 20.84 11.72 -13.84
CA SER A 254 20.98 12.54 -15.06
C SER A 254 20.01 13.73 -15.09
N ALA A 255 20.22 14.66 -16.03
CA ALA A 255 19.30 15.78 -16.26
C ALA A 255 17.88 15.29 -16.60
N ASP A 256 17.73 14.29 -17.47
CA ASP A 256 16.43 13.73 -17.85
C ASP A 256 15.72 13.05 -16.66
N ALA A 257 16.47 12.25 -15.88
CA ALA A 257 15.94 11.60 -14.68
C ALA A 257 15.53 12.62 -13.61
N LYS A 258 16.23 13.77 -13.55
CA LYS A 258 15.86 14.89 -12.68
C LYS A 258 14.61 15.61 -13.16
N ALA A 259 14.51 15.91 -14.45
CA ALA A 259 13.35 16.56 -15.08
C ALA A 259 12.06 15.73 -14.95
N ALA A 260 12.16 14.41 -15.10
CA ALA A 260 11.06 13.47 -14.86
C ALA A 260 10.78 13.19 -13.36
N GLY A 261 11.47 13.86 -12.43
CA GLY A 261 11.22 13.74 -10.99
C GLY A 261 11.68 12.43 -10.33
N ILE A 262 12.46 11.60 -11.02
CA ILE A 262 12.87 10.26 -10.55
C ILE A 262 13.80 10.31 -9.32
N HIS A 263 14.42 11.46 -9.07
CA HIS A 263 15.45 11.67 -8.04
C HIS A 263 14.95 12.13 -6.65
N TYR A 264 13.67 12.47 -6.49
CA TYR A 264 13.19 13.22 -5.30
C TYR A 264 12.11 12.47 -4.52
N GLY A 265 11.94 12.81 -3.23
CA GLY A 265 10.86 12.31 -2.36
C GLY A 265 10.88 10.79 -2.14
N VAL A 266 9.71 10.20 -1.86
CA VAL A 266 9.55 8.73 -1.78
C VAL A 266 9.92 8.09 -3.12
N ASN A 267 10.90 7.18 -3.12
CA ASN A 267 11.08 6.31 -4.28
C ASN A 267 9.83 5.47 -4.46
N SER A 268 9.16 5.67 -5.59
CA SER A 268 7.92 4.99 -5.99
C SER A 268 7.99 4.49 -7.44
N GLN A 269 9.17 4.59 -8.06
CA GLN A 269 9.36 4.61 -9.52
C GLN A 269 10.53 3.75 -9.99
N ILE A 270 11.61 3.59 -9.22
CA ILE A 270 12.85 2.95 -9.68
C ILE A 270 13.35 1.86 -8.73
N LEU A 271 13.95 0.83 -9.30
CA LEU A 271 14.70 -0.23 -8.62
C LEU A 271 16.13 -0.27 -9.19
N HIS A 272 17.05 -0.79 -8.40
CA HIS A 272 18.46 -1.00 -8.75
C HIS A 272 18.81 -2.48 -8.68
N ASN A 273 19.73 -2.95 -9.54
CA ASN A 273 20.18 -4.35 -9.54
C ASN A 273 21.08 -4.76 -8.36
N ALA A 274 21.47 -3.80 -7.51
CA ALA A 274 22.35 -4.00 -6.36
C ALA A 274 21.62 -3.73 -5.03
N ILE A 275 22.28 -4.08 -3.91
CA ILE A 275 21.83 -3.70 -2.56
C ILE A 275 21.73 -2.17 -2.53
N THR A 276 20.62 -1.62 -2.02
CA THR A 276 20.44 -0.17 -1.92
C THR A 276 19.86 0.19 -0.56
N PHE A 277 20.38 1.23 0.06
CA PHE A 277 19.64 1.92 1.12
C PHE A 277 19.61 3.42 0.83
N GLY A 278 18.70 4.15 1.45
CA GLY A 278 18.47 5.53 1.04
C GLY A 278 17.58 6.31 1.98
N ASN A 279 17.39 7.59 1.67
CA ASN A 279 16.55 8.46 2.48
C ASN A 279 15.91 9.61 1.69
N SER A 280 14.88 10.21 2.28
CA SER A 280 14.41 11.54 1.90
C SER A 280 13.95 12.29 3.14
N SER A 281 14.73 13.27 3.60
CA SER A 281 14.37 14.18 4.70
C SER A 281 13.32 15.24 4.31
N THR A 282 12.54 14.99 3.25
CA THR A 282 11.44 15.84 2.76
C THR A 282 10.11 15.51 3.46
N ALA A 283 9.10 16.37 3.37
CA ALA A 283 7.75 16.11 3.88
C ALA A 283 6.70 17.02 3.21
N ILE A 284 5.42 16.67 3.35
CA ILE A 284 4.31 17.59 3.04
C ILE A 284 4.07 18.42 4.30
N THR A 285 4.64 19.63 4.36
CA THR A 285 4.71 20.46 5.57
C THR A 285 3.55 21.44 5.74
N SER A 286 2.67 21.60 4.73
CA SER A 286 1.62 22.62 4.71
C SER A 286 0.28 22.08 4.18
N GLY A 287 -0.78 22.87 4.39
CA GLY A 287 -2.15 22.50 4.05
C GLY A 287 -2.75 21.42 4.98
N PRO A 288 -4.03 21.06 4.81
CA PRO A 288 -4.70 20.12 5.72
C PRO A 288 -4.27 18.66 5.51
N LEU A 289 -3.57 18.35 4.41
CA LEU A 289 -3.13 16.99 4.07
C LEU A 289 -1.66 16.71 4.46
N TRP A 290 -1.05 17.58 5.28
CA TRP A 290 0.32 17.45 5.77
C TRP A 290 0.63 16.05 6.35
N ARG A 291 1.89 15.60 6.18
CA ARG A 291 2.44 14.30 6.64
C ARG A 291 3.93 14.16 6.31
N SER A 292 4.65 13.32 7.06
CA SER A 292 5.96 12.77 6.67
C SER A 292 5.86 11.84 5.45
N GLN A 293 7.00 11.48 4.88
CA GLN A 293 7.07 10.45 3.84
C GLN A 293 6.68 9.06 4.38
N SER A 294 7.08 8.72 5.62
CA SER A 294 6.65 7.50 6.31
C SER A 294 5.12 7.38 6.35
N ARG A 295 4.43 8.46 6.76
CA ARG A 295 2.97 8.47 6.83
C ARG A 295 2.33 8.60 5.45
N LEU A 296 2.96 9.25 4.47
CA LEU A 296 2.50 9.24 3.07
C LEU A 296 2.48 7.81 2.51
N ILE A 297 3.53 7.02 2.75
CA ILE A 297 3.60 5.60 2.38
C ILE A 297 2.48 4.82 3.08
N LEU A 298 2.39 4.93 4.41
CA LEU A 298 1.43 4.18 5.22
C LEU A 298 -0.05 4.61 5.03
N THR A 299 -0.30 5.75 4.37
CA THR A 299 -1.66 6.23 4.04
C THR A 299 -2.04 6.04 2.57
N THR A 300 -1.14 5.46 1.75
CA THR A 300 -1.34 5.31 0.30
C THR A 300 -1.11 3.86 -0.16
N PRO A 301 -2.16 3.11 -0.57
CA PRO A 301 -2.04 1.69 -0.92
C PRO A 301 -1.00 1.38 -1.99
N GLU A 302 -0.85 2.24 -3.01
CA GLU A 302 0.20 2.10 -4.02
C GLU A 302 1.61 2.24 -3.45
N LEU A 303 1.85 3.16 -2.50
CA LEU A 303 3.19 3.44 -1.99
C LEU A 303 3.68 2.40 -1.00
N ILE A 304 2.81 1.86 -0.14
CA ILE A 304 3.17 0.71 0.70
C ILE A 304 3.44 -0.54 -0.13
N ALA A 305 2.76 -0.72 -1.28
CA ALA A 305 3.10 -1.76 -2.24
C ALA A 305 4.48 -1.53 -2.91
N ARG A 306 4.88 -0.27 -3.16
CA ARG A 306 6.26 0.05 -3.59
C ARG A 306 7.30 -0.24 -2.50
N ALA A 307 6.99 0.10 -1.24
CA ALA A 307 7.86 -0.19 -0.11
C ALA A 307 8.07 -1.70 0.08
N TYR A 308 7.02 -2.52 -0.11
CA TYR A 308 7.15 -3.98 -0.18
C TYR A 308 8.02 -4.43 -1.36
N GLN A 309 7.80 -3.89 -2.58
CA GLN A 309 8.63 -4.22 -3.75
C GLN A 309 10.12 -3.90 -3.52
N GLN A 310 10.42 -2.78 -2.88
CA GLN A 310 11.78 -2.38 -2.49
C GLN A 310 12.38 -3.34 -1.47
N TYR A 311 11.67 -3.60 -0.38
CA TYR A 311 12.08 -4.55 0.67
C TYR A 311 12.38 -5.94 0.10
N ALA A 312 11.50 -6.46 -0.77
CA ALA A 312 11.66 -7.73 -1.49
C ALA A 312 12.70 -7.69 -2.64
N ASN A 313 13.41 -6.58 -2.83
CA ASN A 313 14.48 -6.43 -3.82
C ASN A 313 15.85 -6.06 -3.22
N ASN A 314 16.03 -6.15 -1.89
CA ASN A 314 17.21 -5.68 -1.14
C ASN A 314 17.35 -4.15 -1.08
N HIS A 315 16.22 -3.42 -1.10
CA HIS A 315 16.19 -1.97 -0.88
C HIS A 315 15.56 -1.64 0.47
N LEU A 316 16.11 -0.66 1.20
CA LEU A 316 15.57 -0.19 2.48
C LEU A 316 15.71 1.33 2.62
N TYR A 317 14.59 2.03 2.82
CA TYR A 317 14.58 3.50 2.92
C TYR A 317 14.28 3.98 4.34
N ILE A 318 14.96 5.07 4.73
CA ILE A 318 14.83 5.76 6.01
C ILE A 318 14.19 7.13 5.82
N PHE A 319 13.26 7.52 6.70
CA PHE A 319 12.60 8.83 6.64
C PHE A 319 12.34 9.39 8.05
N PRO A 320 12.49 10.72 8.28
CA PRO A 320 12.04 11.34 9.53
C PRO A 320 10.52 11.30 9.71
N GLU A 321 10.03 11.24 10.95
CA GLU A 321 8.60 11.41 11.28
C GLU A 321 8.14 12.87 11.22
N VAL A 322 9.06 13.82 11.43
CA VAL A 322 8.87 15.28 11.35
C VAL A 322 7.91 15.87 12.38
N ARG A 323 6.63 15.47 12.38
CA ARG A 323 5.51 15.91 13.23
C ARG A 323 4.37 14.87 13.29
N ASP A 324 4.70 13.59 13.11
CA ASP A 324 3.74 12.47 13.09
C ASP A 324 3.79 11.60 14.36
N HIS A 325 4.74 11.87 15.26
CA HIS A 325 4.95 11.15 16.52
C HIS A 325 5.46 12.12 17.61
N ASP A 326 4.63 13.12 17.93
CA ASP A 326 4.93 14.21 18.87
C ASP A 326 3.91 14.27 20.03
N PRO A 327 4.23 14.87 21.20
CA PRO A 327 3.28 14.97 22.32
C PRO A 327 2.04 15.84 22.05
N GLU A 328 2.08 16.70 21.02
CA GLU A 328 0.94 17.57 20.66
C GLU A 328 -0.20 16.76 20.03
N ARG A 329 0.13 15.73 19.22
CA ARG A 329 -0.85 14.96 18.43
C ARG A 329 -0.81 13.45 18.64
N GLY A 330 0.21 12.95 19.32
CA GLY A 330 0.45 11.53 19.55
C GLY A 330 1.04 10.80 18.34
N ASP A 331 0.84 9.48 18.33
CA ASP A 331 1.18 8.56 17.24
C ASP A 331 0.12 8.63 16.13
N LEU A 332 0.44 9.31 15.04
CA LEU A 332 -0.45 9.48 13.88
C LEU A 332 -0.28 8.40 12.80
N PHE A 333 0.61 7.42 13.03
CA PHE A 333 0.85 6.33 12.09
C PHE A 333 -0.29 5.30 12.15
N PRO A 334 -0.97 5.02 11.01
CA PRO A 334 -2.10 4.09 11.01
C PRO A 334 -1.68 2.61 11.03
N ALA A 335 -0.39 2.32 10.84
CA ALA A 335 0.18 0.98 10.84
C ALA A 335 1.70 1.03 11.08
N ASN A 336 2.27 -0.12 11.41
CA ASN A 336 3.70 -0.37 11.48
C ASN A 336 4.12 -1.32 10.33
N THR A 337 5.41 -1.37 9.99
CA THR A 337 5.91 -2.15 8.84
C THR A 337 7.41 -2.40 8.91
N PRO A 338 7.92 -3.54 8.43
CA PRO A 338 9.36 -3.75 8.26
C PRO A 338 9.92 -3.10 6.97
N TYR A 339 9.11 -2.44 6.14
CA TYR A 339 9.55 -1.96 4.82
C TYR A 339 10.37 -0.67 4.82
N ILE A 340 10.31 0.09 5.92
CA ILE A 340 11.05 1.35 6.10
C ILE A 340 11.63 1.43 7.52
N ILE A 341 12.54 2.38 7.76
CA ILE A 341 12.89 2.83 9.11
C ILE A 341 12.42 4.28 9.24
N THR A 342 11.69 4.58 10.32
CA THR A 342 11.27 5.96 10.62
C THR A 342 12.07 6.48 11.81
N SER A 343 12.74 7.63 11.65
CA SER A 343 13.54 8.27 12.71
C SER A 343 12.75 9.36 13.44
N GLN A 344 12.91 9.46 14.76
CA GLN A 344 12.31 10.54 15.55
C GLN A 344 12.93 11.89 15.19
N GLY A 345 12.09 12.92 14.99
CA GLY A 345 12.52 14.27 14.64
C GLY A 345 12.46 14.56 13.14
N LYS A 346 13.18 15.61 12.75
CA LYS A 346 13.12 16.23 11.40
C LYS A 346 14.36 15.89 10.55
N SER A 347 14.55 16.63 9.46
CA SER A 347 15.69 16.48 8.55
C SER A 347 17.04 16.41 9.29
N GLY A 348 17.86 15.42 8.96
CA GLY A 348 19.13 15.14 9.67
C GLY A 348 19.03 14.03 10.72
N SER A 349 17.84 13.76 11.28
CA SER A 349 17.62 12.65 12.23
C SER A 349 17.79 11.26 11.61
N ASP A 350 17.75 11.16 10.28
CA ASP A 350 17.94 9.94 9.50
C ASP A 350 19.41 9.51 9.38
N ARG A 351 20.37 10.42 9.61
CA ARG A 351 21.81 10.16 9.43
C ARG A 351 22.39 9.08 10.35
N PRO A 352 22.03 8.98 11.65
CA PRO A 352 22.47 7.87 12.51
C PRO A 352 21.98 6.50 12.03
N PHE A 353 20.76 6.44 11.48
CA PHE A 353 20.15 5.21 10.96
C PHE A 353 20.77 4.79 9.62
N LEU A 354 21.06 5.75 8.73
CA LEU A 354 21.87 5.54 7.53
C LEU A 354 23.26 4.97 7.90
N ARG A 355 23.91 5.52 8.93
CA ARG A 355 25.19 5.01 9.44
C ARG A 355 25.06 3.59 9.99
N ALA A 356 24.00 3.29 10.75
CA ALA A 356 23.74 1.96 11.29
C ALA A 356 23.54 0.90 10.19
N VAL A 357 22.70 1.20 9.19
CA VAL A 357 22.49 0.30 8.03
C VAL A 357 23.78 0.10 7.25
N ALA A 358 24.57 1.16 7.00
CA ALA A 358 25.86 1.06 6.33
C ALA A 358 26.85 0.16 7.08
N VAL A 359 26.95 0.31 8.41
CA VAL A 359 27.80 -0.52 9.29
C VAL A 359 27.34 -1.98 9.27
N ILE A 360 26.04 -2.27 9.42
CA ILE A 360 25.50 -3.64 9.34
C ILE A 360 25.89 -4.28 8.01
N LEU A 361 25.63 -3.59 6.89
CA LEU A 361 25.96 -4.07 5.55
C LEU A 361 27.47 -4.25 5.32
N ALA A 362 28.32 -3.49 6.00
CA ALA A 362 29.78 -3.61 5.91
C ALA A 362 30.34 -4.78 6.73
N SER A 363 29.66 -5.16 7.82
CA SER A 363 30.13 -6.13 8.82
C SER A 363 29.87 -7.59 8.45
N LEU A 364 28.81 -7.84 7.68
CA LEU A 364 28.42 -9.16 7.17
C LEU A 364 29.61 -9.87 6.51
N LYS A 365 29.77 -11.17 6.78
CA LYS A 365 30.72 -12.06 6.08
C LYS A 365 30.44 -12.04 4.56
N PRO A 366 31.44 -12.14 3.67
CA PRO A 366 31.22 -11.99 2.22
C PRO A 366 30.27 -13.01 1.60
N ASP A 367 30.29 -14.26 2.07
CA ASP A 367 29.40 -15.32 1.60
C ASP A 367 27.97 -15.10 2.12
N VAL A 368 27.81 -14.78 3.40
CA VAL A 368 26.52 -14.42 4.02
C VAL A 368 25.86 -13.24 3.29
N LYS A 369 26.61 -12.15 3.03
CA LYS A 369 26.07 -11.00 2.27
C LYS A 369 25.65 -11.38 0.85
N ASN A 370 26.37 -12.30 0.19
CA ASN A 370 25.99 -12.81 -1.13
C ASN A 370 24.76 -13.73 -1.10
N PHE A 371 24.66 -14.62 -0.11
CA PHE A 371 23.50 -15.47 0.14
C PHE A 371 22.24 -14.62 0.37
N LEU A 372 22.33 -13.63 1.26
CA LEU A 372 21.25 -12.68 1.54
C LEU A 372 20.84 -11.88 0.29
N ARG A 373 21.82 -11.43 -0.51
CA ARG A 373 21.59 -10.71 -1.76
C ARG A 373 20.84 -11.57 -2.77
N ALA A 374 21.23 -12.83 -2.95
CA ALA A 374 20.60 -13.76 -3.88
C ALA A 374 19.14 -14.07 -3.48
N HIS A 375 18.91 -14.43 -2.21
CA HIS A 375 17.60 -14.83 -1.69
C HIS A 375 16.66 -13.65 -1.36
N ARG A 376 17.08 -12.40 -1.63
CA ARG A 376 16.33 -11.15 -1.34
C ARG A 376 16.06 -10.91 0.15
N LEU A 377 17.00 -11.31 1.01
CA LEU A 377 16.89 -11.27 2.47
C LEU A 377 17.68 -10.14 3.14
N ILE A 378 18.31 -9.23 2.38
CA ILE A 378 19.10 -8.12 2.96
C ILE A 378 18.22 -7.20 3.82
N SER A 379 17.12 -6.66 3.28
CA SER A 379 16.25 -5.73 4.02
C SER A 379 15.60 -6.38 5.26
N PRO A 380 15.12 -7.64 5.20
CA PRO A 380 14.80 -8.44 6.39
C PRO A 380 15.91 -8.50 7.44
N THR A 381 17.11 -8.93 7.04
CA THR A 381 18.21 -9.21 7.97
C THR A 381 18.77 -7.94 8.60
N VAL A 382 18.83 -6.85 7.84
CA VAL A 382 19.15 -5.51 8.36
C VAL A 382 18.10 -5.06 9.38
N GLN A 383 16.80 -5.24 9.11
CA GLN A 383 15.74 -4.87 10.05
C GLN A 383 15.76 -5.73 11.33
N MET A 384 16.14 -7.00 11.24
CA MET A 384 16.38 -7.89 12.39
C MET A 384 17.54 -7.38 13.23
N ILE A 385 18.75 -7.30 12.67
CA ILE A 385 19.98 -6.87 13.37
C ILE A 385 19.81 -5.46 13.97
N PHE A 386 19.15 -4.56 13.24
CA PHE A 386 18.87 -3.21 13.72
C PHE A 386 17.94 -3.18 14.96
N ARG A 387 17.06 -4.17 15.15
CA ARG A 387 16.22 -4.31 16.35
C ARG A 387 16.99 -4.97 17.50
N THR A 388 17.67 -6.08 17.23
CA THR A 388 18.51 -6.80 18.23
C THR A 388 19.69 -5.96 18.72
N GLY A 389 20.19 -5.04 17.90
CA GLY A 389 21.28 -4.12 18.21
C GLY A 389 20.88 -2.81 18.91
N GLN A 390 19.63 -2.64 19.34
CA GLN A 390 19.26 -1.50 20.19
C GLN A 390 19.85 -1.67 21.61
N LYS A 391 20.24 -0.58 22.26
CA LYS A 391 20.92 -0.57 23.58
C LYS A 391 20.15 -1.31 24.69
N PHE A 392 18.82 -1.30 24.63
CA PHE A 392 17.94 -1.91 25.63
C PHE A 392 17.51 -3.35 25.28
N VAL A 393 17.80 -3.85 24.08
CA VAL A 393 17.46 -5.22 23.68
C VAL A 393 18.65 -6.11 24.00
N GLN A 394 18.56 -6.94 25.04
CA GLN A 394 19.66 -7.83 25.46
C GLN A 394 19.33 -9.32 25.33
N THR A 395 18.05 -9.67 25.39
CA THR A 395 17.51 -11.03 25.29
C THR A 395 16.47 -11.15 24.18
N ASP A 396 16.10 -12.38 23.82
CA ASP A 396 14.96 -12.65 22.95
C ASP A 396 13.64 -12.14 23.54
N THR A 397 13.48 -12.09 24.87
CA THR A 397 12.31 -11.50 25.52
C THR A 397 12.24 -10.00 25.26
N ASP A 398 13.38 -9.29 25.28
CA ASP A 398 13.44 -7.87 24.92
C ASP A 398 13.21 -7.66 23.42
N TYR A 399 13.71 -8.57 22.57
CA TYR A 399 13.47 -8.52 21.12
C TYR A 399 11.98 -8.65 20.82
N LEU A 400 11.29 -9.60 21.46
CA LEU A 400 9.84 -9.82 21.32
C LEU A 400 8.98 -8.72 21.97
N ALA A 401 9.58 -7.77 22.71
CA ALA A 401 8.86 -6.71 23.40
C ALA A 401 8.48 -5.55 22.47
N ALA A 402 7.35 -4.92 22.74
CA ALA A 402 6.82 -3.82 21.92
C ALA A 402 7.75 -2.59 21.84
N THR A 403 8.63 -2.41 22.84
CA THR A 403 9.67 -1.37 22.87
C THR A 403 10.76 -1.57 21.82
N ALA A 404 11.04 -2.81 21.39
CA ALA A 404 11.97 -3.09 20.30
C ALA A 404 11.39 -2.78 18.91
N HIS A 405 10.07 -2.57 18.79
CA HIS A 405 9.37 -2.38 17.52
C HIS A 405 8.47 -1.14 17.46
N PRO A 406 8.98 0.05 17.83
CA PRO A 406 8.21 1.27 17.71
C PRO A 406 7.95 1.61 16.23
N SER A 407 6.90 2.38 15.95
CA SER A 407 6.71 3.01 14.63
C SER A 407 7.78 4.05 14.29
N VAL A 408 8.51 4.54 15.29
CA VAL A 408 9.54 5.56 15.18
C VAL A 408 10.68 5.19 16.12
N PHE A 409 11.88 5.03 15.58
CA PHE A 409 13.07 4.72 16.36
C PHE A 409 13.79 6.01 16.79
N ASP A 410 14.39 5.98 17.98
CA ASP A 410 15.23 7.06 18.48
C ASP A 410 16.71 6.74 18.26
N ALA A 411 17.48 7.73 17.81
CA ALA A 411 18.91 7.59 17.56
C ALA A 411 19.71 7.32 18.85
N VAL A 412 19.20 7.74 20.01
CA VAL A 412 19.85 7.52 21.32
C VAL A 412 20.02 6.03 21.63
N ASN A 413 19.16 5.17 21.08
CA ASN A 413 19.12 3.72 21.33
C ASN A 413 20.00 2.90 20.37
N ILE A 414 20.61 3.50 19.35
CA ILE A 414 21.50 2.80 18.42
C ILE A 414 22.80 2.41 19.15
N ASN A 415 23.14 1.12 19.16
CA ASN A 415 24.48 0.64 19.49
C ASN A 415 25.16 0.12 18.21
N LEU A 416 26.02 0.95 17.60
CA LEU A 416 26.71 0.60 16.35
C LEU A 416 27.65 -0.60 16.52
N GLU A 417 28.27 -0.78 17.68
CA GLU A 417 29.18 -1.88 17.97
C GLU A 417 28.42 -3.20 18.10
N LYS A 418 27.30 -3.21 18.85
CA LYS A 418 26.42 -4.38 18.93
C LYS A 418 25.86 -4.76 17.55
N MET A 419 25.43 -3.77 16.75
CA MET A 419 24.95 -4.00 15.38
C MET A 419 26.05 -4.54 14.45
N MET A 420 27.28 -4.03 14.58
CA MET A 420 28.47 -4.52 13.86
C MET A 420 28.79 -5.97 14.23
N ASN A 421 28.84 -6.29 15.52
CA ASN A 421 29.21 -7.62 16.02
C ASN A 421 28.12 -8.66 15.71
N LEU A 422 26.83 -8.32 15.84
CA LEU A 422 25.71 -9.19 15.44
C LEU A 422 25.74 -9.50 13.93
N ALA A 423 26.01 -8.49 13.10
CA ALA A 423 26.12 -8.66 11.65
C ALA A 423 27.36 -9.48 11.23
N HIS A 424 28.46 -9.37 11.98
CA HIS A 424 29.67 -10.13 11.72
C HIS A 424 29.60 -11.57 12.26
N ALA A 425 28.85 -11.82 13.33
CA ALA A 425 28.68 -13.15 13.91
C ALA A 425 27.79 -14.06 13.02
N LEU A 426 26.71 -13.52 12.45
CA LEU A 426 25.70 -14.26 11.68
C LEU A 426 26.32 -15.15 10.58
N ASP A 427 25.92 -16.43 10.58
CA ASP A 427 26.24 -17.41 9.54
C ASP A 427 25.05 -17.65 8.59
N LYS A 428 25.35 -18.11 7.36
CA LYS A 428 24.35 -18.24 6.28
C LYS A 428 23.29 -19.31 6.62
N GLU A 429 23.71 -20.39 7.27
CA GLU A 429 22.86 -21.49 7.73
C GLU A 429 21.84 -21.04 8.79
N ASP A 430 22.12 -19.98 9.55
CA ASP A 430 21.30 -19.50 10.67
C ASP A 430 20.38 -18.32 10.30
N VAL A 431 20.50 -17.77 9.09
CA VAL A 431 19.66 -16.67 8.58
C VAL A 431 18.17 -17.02 8.69
N PRO A 432 17.38 -16.30 9.51
CA PRO A 432 15.95 -16.56 9.63
C PRO A 432 15.15 -15.79 8.57
N PRO A 433 13.95 -16.28 8.19
CA PRO A 433 13.09 -15.60 7.24
C PRO A 433 12.31 -14.43 7.90
N PRO A 434 11.97 -13.36 7.15
CA PRO A 434 10.93 -12.44 7.60
C PRO A 434 9.59 -13.17 7.67
N ALA A 435 8.80 -12.98 8.73
CA ALA A 435 7.48 -13.58 8.82
C ALA A 435 6.58 -13.12 7.65
N ARG A 436 5.79 -14.03 7.06
CA ARG A 436 4.94 -13.76 5.88
C ARG A 436 3.47 -14.10 6.14
N ILE A 437 2.66 -13.07 6.38
CA ILE A 437 1.27 -13.17 6.81
C ILE A 437 0.24 -12.95 5.69
N THR A 438 -0.88 -13.65 5.80
CA THR A 438 -2.09 -13.48 4.97
C THR A 438 -3.36 -13.57 5.81
N VAL A 439 -4.34 -12.70 5.55
CA VAL A 439 -5.70 -12.86 6.10
C VAL A 439 -6.41 -13.96 5.31
N THR A 440 -6.97 -14.94 6.00
CA THR A 440 -7.82 -16.00 5.41
C THR A 440 -9.30 -15.69 5.63
N GLU A 441 -9.64 -15.18 6.82
CA GLU A 441 -10.99 -14.75 7.18
C GLU A 441 -10.93 -13.40 7.91
N GLU A 442 -11.89 -12.50 7.67
CA GLU A 442 -12.09 -11.30 8.49
C GLU A 442 -13.57 -10.88 8.55
N THR A 443 -13.99 -10.30 9.68
CA THR A 443 -15.33 -9.70 9.84
C THR A 443 -15.57 -8.63 8.78
N LYS A 444 -16.57 -8.83 7.92
CA LYS A 444 -16.94 -7.88 6.86
C LYS A 444 -18.08 -6.98 7.31
N ALA A 445 -17.87 -5.68 7.16
CA ALA A 445 -18.87 -4.65 7.33
C ALA A 445 -19.92 -4.66 6.20
N GLN A 446 -21.18 -4.36 6.54
CA GLN A 446 -22.31 -4.22 5.62
C GLN A 446 -22.48 -2.73 5.21
N PRO A 447 -22.20 -2.38 3.94
CA PRO A 447 -22.36 -1.00 3.46
C PRO A 447 -23.81 -0.51 3.61
N GLY A 448 -23.97 0.67 4.18
CA GLY A 448 -25.26 1.29 4.43
C GLY A 448 -25.98 0.85 5.70
N ILE A 449 -25.52 -0.20 6.40
CA ILE A 449 -26.09 -0.68 7.68
C ILE A 449 -25.13 -0.41 8.84
N ASP A 450 -23.96 -1.03 8.83
CA ASP A 450 -22.91 -0.79 9.83
C ASP A 450 -21.77 0.10 9.31
N TYR A 451 -21.64 0.28 7.99
CA TYR A 451 -20.61 1.12 7.37
C TYR A 451 -21.18 2.18 6.42
N PHE A 452 -21.02 3.46 6.79
CA PHE A 452 -21.51 4.61 6.03
C PHE A 452 -20.42 5.27 5.16
N GLY A 453 -20.05 4.62 4.06
CA GLY A 453 -19.12 5.12 3.06
C GLY A 453 -19.21 4.34 1.74
N PRO A 454 -18.39 4.67 0.72
CA PRO A 454 -18.48 4.10 -0.62
C PRO A 454 -18.42 2.56 -0.70
N SER A 455 -17.58 1.90 0.10
CA SER A 455 -17.47 0.43 0.14
C SER A 455 -16.93 -0.05 1.48
N SER A 456 -17.34 -1.22 1.98
CA SER A 456 -16.72 -1.81 3.18
C SER A 456 -15.24 -2.17 2.96
N THR A 457 -14.78 -2.28 1.70
CA THR A 457 -13.33 -2.35 1.39
C THR A 457 -12.56 -1.10 1.78
N ASP A 458 -13.22 0.04 2.04
CA ASP A 458 -12.59 1.26 2.55
C ASP A 458 -12.07 1.10 4.01
N GLU A 459 -12.40 0.00 4.70
CA GLU A 459 -11.76 -0.38 5.96
C GLU A 459 -10.40 -1.05 5.74
N ILE A 460 -10.12 -1.60 4.55
CA ILE A 460 -8.82 -2.14 4.17
C ILE A 460 -7.91 -0.97 3.77
N LEU A 461 -6.93 -0.63 4.62
CA LEU A 461 -5.92 0.38 4.28
C LEU A 461 -4.84 -0.24 3.37
N PHE A 462 -4.34 -1.41 3.73
CA PHE A 462 -3.56 -2.27 2.85
C PHE A 462 -3.49 -3.71 3.39
N THR A 463 -3.13 -4.64 2.51
CA THR A 463 -2.73 -6.01 2.86
C THR A 463 -1.49 -6.32 2.04
N THR A 464 -0.36 -6.54 2.70
CA THR A 464 0.94 -6.87 2.10
C THR A 464 1.56 -8.05 2.85
N PRO A 465 2.52 -8.81 2.28
CA PRO A 465 3.00 -10.05 2.88
C PRO A 465 3.63 -9.92 4.28
N ASN A 466 3.99 -8.73 4.74
CA ASN A 466 4.59 -8.52 6.07
C ASN A 466 3.90 -7.37 6.85
N ALA A 467 2.83 -6.78 6.32
CA ALA A 467 2.08 -5.73 7.00
C ALA A 467 0.61 -5.71 6.54
N ILE A 468 -0.31 -5.80 7.49
CA ILE A 468 -1.76 -5.80 7.29
C ILE A 468 -2.35 -4.63 8.07
N ALA A 469 -3.07 -3.73 7.39
CA ALA A 469 -3.62 -2.53 8.01
C ALA A 469 -5.13 -2.37 7.76
N ARG A 470 -5.86 -1.98 8.81
CA ARG A 470 -7.30 -1.72 8.79
C ARG A 470 -7.63 -0.38 9.45
N MET A 471 -8.68 0.29 8.97
CA MET A 471 -9.27 1.49 9.58
C MET A 471 -10.66 1.14 10.14
N VAL A 472 -10.86 1.31 11.45
CA VAL A 472 -12.06 0.82 12.17
C VAL A 472 -13.23 1.82 12.08
N LYS A 473 -13.92 1.80 10.93
CA LYS A 473 -14.98 2.74 10.53
C LYS A 473 -16.41 2.18 10.67
N SER A 474 -16.59 0.86 10.60
CA SER A 474 -17.88 0.16 10.76
C SER A 474 -18.37 0.11 12.20
N THR A 475 -19.67 0.02 12.44
CA THR A 475 -20.29 0.05 13.79
C THR A 475 -20.30 -1.30 14.52
N VAL A 476 -19.94 -2.40 13.85
CA VAL A 476 -19.67 -3.70 14.49
C VAL A 476 -18.75 -3.53 15.71
N TYR A 477 -18.94 -4.34 16.76
CA TYR A 477 -18.15 -4.25 18.00
C TYR A 477 -16.80 -4.97 17.90
N GLU A 478 -16.81 -6.29 17.69
CA GLU A 478 -15.60 -7.11 17.55
C GLU A 478 -15.16 -7.23 16.08
N ARG A 479 -13.85 -7.10 15.82
CA ARG A 479 -13.22 -7.64 14.61
C ARG A 479 -12.64 -9.00 14.95
N ARG A 480 -13.12 -10.03 14.24
CA ARG A 480 -12.47 -11.33 14.15
C ARG A 480 -11.62 -11.35 12.88
N MET A 481 -10.38 -11.82 12.99
CA MET A 481 -9.50 -12.05 11.85
C MET A 481 -8.78 -13.39 12.02
N VAL A 482 -8.81 -14.26 11.02
CA VAL A 482 -7.93 -15.44 10.97
C VAL A 482 -6.76 -15.12 10.07
N ILE A 483 -5.55 -15.25 10.60
CA ILE A 483 -4.31 -14.85 9.93
C ILE A 483 -3.34 -16.02 9.94
N SER A 484 -2.81 -16.35 8.76
CA SER A 484 -1.84 -17.43 8.57
C SER A 484 -0.48 -16.85 8.15
N ALA A 485 0.55 -17.23 8.90
CA ALA A 485 1.97 -17.05 8.65
C ALA A 485 2.62 -18.25 7.92
N ALA A 486 1.87 -19.34 7.65
CA ALA A 486 2.36 -20.60 7.08
C ALA A 486 2.89 -20.51 5.61
N LYS A 487 2.94 -19.30 5.04
CA LYS A 487 3.64 -19.00 3.76
C LYS A 487 5.04 -18.38 3.97
N THR A 488 5.50 -18.38 5.22
CA THR A 488 6.91 -18.16 5.57
C THR A 488 7.68 -19.45 5.30
N LEU A 489 8.84 -19.35 4.66
CA LEU A 489 9.73 -20.46 4.38
C LEU A 489 11.12 -20.07 4.86
N ASP A 490 11.77 -20.92 5.64
CA ASP A 490 13.16 -20.73 6.03
C ASP A 490 14.08 -20.91 4.82
N PRO A 491 15.08 -20.04 4.59
CA PRO A 491 15.94 -20.12 3.41
C PRO A 491 16.91 -21.31 3.43
N ASN A 492 17.10 -21.94 4.58
CA ASN A 492 17.91 -23.14 4.77
C ASN A 492 17.06 -24.39 5.05
N GLY A 493 15.72 -24.29 4.90
CA GLY A 493 14.79 -25.40 5.09
C GLY A 493 14.53 -25.81 6.55
N ARG A 494 14.96 -25.01 7.53
CA ARG A 494 14.72 -25.30 8.96
C ARG A 494 13.22 -25.27 9.30
N PRO A 495 12.75 -26.08 10.27
CA PRO A 495 11.40 -25.95 10.80
C PRO A 495 11.21 -24.58 11.46
N LEU A 496 10.01 -24.02 11.34
CA LEU A 496 9.67 -22.69 11.88
C LEU A 496 8.66 -22.80 13.01
N THR A 497 8.84 -21.97 14.04
CA THR A 497 7.80 -21.66 15.04
C THR A 497 7.43 -20.19 14.99
N PHE A 498 6.19 -19.84 15.32
CA PHE A 498 5.63 -18.51 15.15
C PHE A 498 5.15 -17.90 16.47
N THR A 499 5.94 -16.98 17.01
CA THR A 499 5.59 -16.26 18.23
C THR A 499 4.72 -15.05 17.90
N TRP A 500 3.53 -14.96 18.49
CA TRP A 500 2.65 -13.78 18.39
C TRP A 500 2.72 -12.92 19.66
N ARG A 501 2.67 -11.58 19.48
CA ARG A 501 2.71 -10.60 20.57
C ARG A 501 1.81 -9.40 20.27
N LEU A 502 1.13 -8.89 21.31
CA LEU A 502 0.50 -7.57 21.28
C LEU A 502 1.58 -6.50 21.37
N MET A 503 1.59 -5.58 20.41
CA MET A 503 2.50 -4.42 20.37
C MET A 503 1.84 -3.17 20.95
N ARG A 504 0.54 -2.93 20.66
CA ARG A 504 -0.22 -1.75 21.12
C ARG A 504 -1.69 -2.11 21.32
N GLY A 505 -2.35 -1.52 22.31
CA GLY A 505 -3.76 -1.79 22.65
C GLY A 505 -3.95 -2.37 24.05
N ASP A 506 -5.18 -2.77 24.37
CA ASP A 506 -5.54 -3.29 25.69
C ASP A 506 -5.40 -4.82 25.73
N LYS A 507 -4.41 -5.32 26.48
CA LYS A 507 -4.16 -6.77 26.61
C LYS A 507 -5.35 -7.53 27.20
N ASP A 508 -6.17 -6.87 28.02
CA ASP A 508 -7.29 -7.52 28.73
C ASP A 508 -8.60 -7.43 27.93
N ARG A 509 -8.57 -6.84 26.72
CA ARG A 509 -9.69 -6.84 25.76
C ARG A 509 -9.46 -7.67 24.51
N VAL A 510 -8.22 -7.97 24.15
CA VAL A 510 -7.91 -8.72 22.91
C VAL A 510 -7.73 -10.20 23.20
N THR A 511 -7.98 -11.04 22.19
CA THR A 511 -7.62 -12.46 22.24
C THR A 511 -6.78 -12.82 21.04
N VAL A 512 -5.69 -13.55 21.27
CA VAL A 512 -4.86 -14.20 20.27
C VAL A 512 -4.96 -15.70 20.53
N LYS A 513 -5.73 -16.42 19.72
CA LYS A 513 -5.91 -17.87 19.87
C LYS A 513 -5.14 -18.60 18.75
N PRO A 514 -4.09 -19.38 19.06
CA PRO A 514 -3.50 -20.31 18.11
C PRO A 514 -4.52 -21.30 17.56
N LEU A 515 -4.47 -21.54 16.25
CA LEU A 515 -5.24 -22.55 15.53
C LEU A 515 -4.33 -23.63 14.91
N ALA A 516 -3.01 -23.48 15.03
CA ALA A 516 -1.98 -24.44 14.67
C ALA A 516 -0.93 -24.50 15.79
N GLU A 517 -0.34 -25.67 16.04
CA GLU A 517 0.56 -25.94 17.17
C GLU A 517 1.87 -25.15 17.08
N ASP A 518 2.38 -24.95 15.86
CA ASP A 518 3.56 -24.12 15.56
C ASP A 518 3.28 -22.61 15.69
N GLY A 519 2.03 -22.21 15.98
CA GLY A 519 1.58 -20.81 16.01
C GLY A 519 1.39 -20.17 14.62
N SER A 520 1.55 -20.91 13.52
CA SER A 520 1.49 -20.36 12.16
C SER A 520 0.11 -19.87 11.74
N VAL A 521 -0.95 -20.21 12.48
CA VAL A 521 -2.31 -19.70 12.27
C VAL A 521 -2.89 -19.24 13.60
N VAL A 522 -3.47 -18.03 13.62
CA VAL A 522 -4.18 -17.49 14.79
C VAL A 522 -5.56 -16.93 14.41
N GLU A 523 -6.50 -17.03 15.33
CA GLU A 523 -7.68 -16.18 15.42
C GLU A 523 -7.38 -14.98 16.33
N LEU A 524 -7.45 -13.77 15.77
CA LEU A 524 -7.47 -12.53 16.52
C LEU A 524 -8.91 -12.10 16.79
N ARG A 525 -9.22 -11.74 18.03
CA ARG A 525 -10.47 -11.05 18.41
C ARG A 525 -10.16 -9.71 19.02
N ILE A 526 -10.77 -8.66 18.45
CA ILE A 526 -10.41 -7.27 18.70
C ILE A 526 -11.70 -6.45 18.86
N PRO A 527 -12.22 -6.33 20.10
CA PRO A 527 -13.35 -5.46 20.44
C PRO A 527 -13.14 -3.97 20.12
N TRP A 528 -14.19 -3.18 20.30
CA TRP A 528 -14.09 -1.73 20.18
C TRP A 528 -13.23 -1.14 21.31
N HIS A 529 -12.01 -0.72 20.96
CA HIS A 529 -11.10 -0.02 21.84
C HIS A 529 -11.52 1.46 21.95
N GLN A 530 -12.45 1.72 22.86
CA GLN A 530 -12.85 3.08 23.24
C GLN A 530 -11.65 3.89 23.75
N GLY A 531 -11.74 5.22 23.68
CA GLY A 531 -10.78 6.11 24.31
C GLY A 531 -11.46 6.96 25.37
N HIS A 532 -10.95 6.88 26.59
CA HIS A 532 -11.22 7.86 27.64
C HIS A 532 -9.90 8.47 28.11
N SER A 533 -9.97 9.69 28.62
CA SER A 533 -8.87 10.33 29.34
C SER A 533 -8.47 9.48 30.54
N GLY A 534 -7.19 9.11 30.64
CA GLY A 534 -6.64 8.26 31.71
C GLY A 534 -6.38 6.80 31.33
N ASP A 535 -6.84 6.34 30.16
CA ASP A 535 -6.66 4.96 29.71
C ASP A 535 -5.19 4.66 29.29
N GLN A 536 -4.52 3.74 30.00
CA GLN A 536 -3.14 3.34 29.70
C GLN A 536 -3.01 2.49 28.43
N SER A 537 -4.06 1.79 27.98
CA SER A 537 -4.03 0.93 26.79
C SER A 537 -3.74 1.70 25.48
N ARG A 538 -3.87 3.03 25.54
CA ARG A 538 -3.64 3.98 24.46
C ARG A 538 -2.31 4.72 24.57
N LYS A 539 -1.40 4.34 25.46
CA LYS A 539 -0.03 4.86 25.48
C LYS A 539 0.86 4.15 24.47
N VAL A 540 1.90 4.83 24.00
CA VAL A 540 2.92 4.21 23.13
C VAL A 540 3.92 3.47 24.03
N PRO A 541 4.27 2.19 23.76
CA PRO A 541 5.29 1.47 24.51
C PRO A 541 6.62 2.24 24.53
N GLY A 542 7.20 2.42 25.72
CA GLY A 542 8.42 3.22 25.93
C GLY A 542 8.24 4.75 25.79
N ARG A 543 7.03 5.25 25.51
CA ARG A 543 6.71 6.68 25.32
C ARG A 543 5.36 7.02 25.97
N SER A 544 5.37 7.10 27.29
CA SER A 544 4.21 7.41 28.13
C SER A 544 3.70 8.85 27.96
N ASP A 545 4.48 9.73 27.36
CA ASP A 545 4.08 11.06 26.88
C ASP A 545 3.10 10.97 25.69
N LEU A 546 3.24 9.97 24.83
CA LEU A 546 2.44 9.84 23.60
C LEU A 546 1.15 9.04 23.81
N SER A 547 0.13 9.38 23.02
CA SER A 547 -1.08 8.58 22.87
C SER A 547 -1.19 8.01 21.45
N THR A 548 -1.78 6.83 21.30
CA THR A 548 -2.09 6.19 20.02
C THR A 548 -3.59 5.91 19.89
N ASN A 549 -4.04 5.75 18.65
CA ASN A 549 -5.36 5.22 18.30
C ASN A 549 -5.24 3.86 17.59
N ARG A 550 -4.13 3.14 17.79
CA ARG A 550 -3.83 1.90 17.08
C ARG A 550 -3.76 0.71 18.04
N VAL A 551 -4.50 -0.34 17.72
CA VAL A 551 -4.24 -1.69 18.23
C VAL A 551 -3.30 -2.37 17.23
N GLU A 552 -2.28 -3.07 17.71
CA GLU A 552 -1.25 -3.65 16.85
C GLU A 552 -0.71 -4.95 17.42
N PHE A 553 -0.54 -5.95 16.55
CA PHE A 553 0.11 -7.22 16.83
C PHE A 553 1.32 -7.38 15.93
N ALA A 554 2.30 -8.15 16.38
CA ALA A 554 3.39 -8.66 15.55
C ALA A 554 3.47 -10.19 15.64
N VAL A 555 3.97 -10.81 14.56
CA VAL A 555 4.39 -12.20 14.53
C VAL A 555 5.84 -12.31 14.09
N PHE A 556 6.55 -13.24 14.73
CA PHE A 556 7.95 -13.55 14.50
C PHE A 556 8.09 -15.00 14.10
N ALA A 557 8.79 -15.26 13.00
CA ALA A 557 9.25 -16.60 12.67
C ALA A 557 10.58 -16.84 13.37
N ASN A 558 10.74 -17.99 14.03
CA ASN A 558 11.99 -18.46 14.61
C ASN A 558 12.38 -19.78 13.92
N ASN A 559 13.63 -19.89 13.47
CA ASN A 559 14.21 -21.06 12.80
C ASN A 559 14.99 -21.99 13.76
N GLY A 560 14.81 -21.82 15.07
CA GLY A 560 15.51 -22.56 16.12
C GLY A 560 16.82 -21.89 16.58
N VAL A 561 17.27 -20.82 15.92
CA VAL A 561 18.49 -20.07 16.29
C VAL A 561 18.23 -18.58 16.40
N HIS A 562 17.44 -18.00 15.49
CA HIS A 562 17.16 -16.56 15.45
C HIS A 562 15.69 -16.24 15.15
N TYR A 563 15.17 -15.22 15.84
CA TYR A 563 13.91 -14.56 15.46
C TYR A 563 14.12 -13.65 14.24
N GLY A 564 13.45 -13.97 13.14
CA GLY A 564 13.43 -13.16 11.93
C GLY A 564 12.58 -11.89 12.06
N ALA A 565 12.75 -10.98 11.10
CA ALA A 565 12.10 -9.67 11.14
C ALA A 565 10.54 -9.78 11.19
N PRO A 566 9.89 -8.99 12.08
CA PRO A 566 8.45 -9.11 12.32
C PRO A 566 7.59 -8.75 11.12
N ALA A 567 6.42 -9.37 11.07
CA ALA A 567 5.27 -8.89 10.31
C ALA A 567 4.19 -8.33 11.24
N PHE A 568 3.52 -7.26 10.82
CA PHE A 568 2.58 -6.49 11.66
C PHE A 568 1.12 -6.59 11.21
N VAL A 569 0.21 -6.56 12.18
CA VAL A 569 -1.24 -6.45 11.98
C VAL A 569 -1.75 -5.25 12.77
N SER A 570 -2.18 -4.20 12.09
CA SER A 570 -2.52 -2.90 12.67
C SER A 570 -3.98 -2.52 12.42
N LEU A 571 -4.72 -2.17 13.48
CA LEU A 571 -6.09 -1.66 13.42
C LEU A 571 -6.12 -0.23 13.97
N TYR A 572 -6.43 0.75 13.11
CA TYR A 572 -6.43 2.16 13.45
C TYR A 572 -7.86 2.70 13.66
N TYR A 573 -8.11 3.24 14.85
CA TYR A 573 -9.41 3.69 15.32
C TYR A 573 -9.60 5.20 15.08
N PRO A 574 -10.83 5.68 14.79
CA PRO A 574 -11.09 7.10 14.52
C PRO A 574 -10.95 7.96 15.80
N PRO A 575 -10.03 8.93 15.86
CA PRO A 575 -9.75 9.71 17.08
C PRO A 575 -10.80 10.79 17.39
N LYS A 576 -11.63 11.18 16.42
CA LYS A 576 -12.72 12.16 16.56
C LYS A 576 -14.10 11.49 16.71
N GLN A 577 -14.19 10.33 17.36
CA GLN A 577 -15.43 9.56 17.38
C GLN A 577 -15.70 8.93 18.74
N VAL A 578 -16.93 9.10 19.24
CA VAL A 578 -17.43 8.42 20.44
C VAL A 578 -18.45 7.36 20.02
N ARG A 579 -18.44 6.22 20.69
CA ARG A 579 -19.43 5.14 20.55
C ARG A 579 -19.88 4.69 21.93
N LYS A 580 -21.13 4.23 22.03
CA LYS A 580 -21.67 3.48 23.16
C LYS A 580 -22.14 2.13 22.66
N TYR A 581 -21.77 1.08 23.38
CA TYR A 581 -22.25 -0.27 23.19
C TYR A 581 -22.94 -0.74 24.47
N ASP A 582 -23.87 -1.69 24.36
CA ASP A 582 -24.36 -2.43 25.51
C ASP A 582 -23.48 -3.65 25.85
N GLN A 583 -23.85 -4.37 26.91
CA GLN A 583 -23.15 -5.57 27.39
C GLN A 583 -23.10 -6.70 26.35
N GLN A 584 -23.97 -6.68 25.33
CA GLN A 584 -24.01 -7.67 24.25
C GLN A 584 -23.26 -7.18 22.99
N GLY A 585 -22.54 -6.05 23.07
CA GLY A 585 -21.79 -5.48 21.96
C GLY A 585 -22.66 -4.90 20.84
N ARG A 586 -23.95 -4.60 21.09
CA ARG A 586 -24.80 -3.91 20.13
C ARG A 586 -24.54 -2.41 20.21
N ILE A 587 -24.41 -1.74 19.06
CA ILE A 587 -24.13 -0.30 18.99
C ILE A 587 -25.39 0.47 19.43
N GLN A 588 -25.28 1.35 20.42
CA GLN A 588 -26.42 2.12 20.95
C GLN A 588 -26.41 3.58 20.45
N GLU A 589 -25.25 4.25 20.52
CA GLU A 589 -25.08 5.62 20.03
C GLU A 589 -23.69 5.79 19.41
N ILE A 590 -23.59 6.56 18.34
CA ILE A 590 -22.33 6.89 17.65
C ILE A 590 -22.32 8.36 17.25
N ASP A 591 -21.33 9.10 17.72
CA ASP A 591 -21.11 10.51 17.36
C ASP A 591 -19.81 10.63 16.57
N TYR A 592 -19.92 11.06 15.32
CA TYR A 592 -18.79 11.24 14.40
C TYR A 592 -18.15 12.64 14.46
N ALA A 593 -18.71 13.58 15.23
CA ALA A 593 -18.15 14.92 15.44
C ALA A 593 -18.48 15.49 16.84
N PRO A 594 -18.22 14.75 17.95
CA PRO A 594 -18.60 15.18 19.29
C PRO A 594 -17.83 16.44 19.70
N ARG A 595 -18.53 17.42 20.27
CA ARG A 595 -17.97 18.75 20.63
C ARG A 595 -16.72 18.67 21.54
N ALA A 596 -16.63 17.66 22.39
CA ALA A 596 -15.47 17.41 23.25
C ALA A 596 -14.18 17.04 22.49
N LEU A 597 -14.30 16.46 21.28
CA LEU A 597 -13.16 16.07 20.43
C LEU A 597 -12.98 17.03 19.25
N LYS A 598 -13.47 18.29 19.37
CA LYS A 598 -13.40 19.29 18.29
C LYS A 598 -11.95 19.60 17.88
N ASP A 599 -10.99 19.56 18.81
CA ASP A 599 -9.59 19.96 18.59
C ASP A 599 -8.65 18.77 18.30
N VAL A 600 -8.93 17.58 18.86
CA VAL A 600 -8.15 16.34 18.68
C VAL A 600 -7.85 16.04 17.20
N TYR A 601 -6.59 15.86 16.80
CA TYR A 601 -6.28 15.66 15.38
C TYR A 601 -6.90 14.38 14.79
N ALA A 602 -7.28 14.42 13.51
CA ALA A 602 -7.68 13.26 12.72
C ALA A 602 -7.18 13.41 11.29
N ASP A 603 -6.57 12.38 10.70
CA ASP A 603 -6.09 12.44 9.32
C ASP A 603 -7.28 12.54 8.33
N PRO A 604 -7.44 13.65 7.58
CA PRO A 604 -8.55 13.84 6.65
C PRO A 604 -8.48 12.94 5.39
N VAL A 605 -7.38 12.22 5.17
CA VAL A 605 -7.25 11.19 4.12
C VAL A 605 -7.88 9.87 4.58
N LEU A 606 -7.67 9.49 5.85
CA LEU A 606 -8.16 8.24 6.44
C LEU A 606 -9.60 8.35 6.95
N PHE A 607 -9.93 9.47 7.58
CA PHE A 607 -11.23 9.75 8.19
C PHE A 607 -11.89 10.98 7.55
N PRO A 608 -12.61 10.80 6.42
CA PRO A 608 -13.48 11.83 5.86
C PRO A 608 -14.49 12.36 6.89
N ARG A 609 -14.75 13.66 6.84
CA ARG A 609 -15.69 14.32 7.77
C ARG A 609 -17.09 13.70 7.64
N ARG A 610 -17.69 13.38 8.78
CA ARG A 610 -19.12 13.02 8.95
C ARG A 610 -19.71 14.02 9.95
N GLY A 611 -20.89 14.56 9.65
CA GLY A 611 -21.49 15.70 10.38
C GLY A 611 -22.77 15.32 11.11
N TRP A 612 -22.83 14.11 11.66
CA TRP A 612 -24.04 13.52 12.22
C TRP A 612 -23.75 12.58 13.39
N ARG A 613 -24.80 12.25 14.13
CA ARG A 613 -24.83 11.26 15.22
C ARG A 613 -25.97 10.28 14.95
N ASP A 614 -25.72 8.98 15.10
CA ASP A 614 -26.74 7.94 14.93
C ASP A 614 -27.11 7.31 16.29
N ARG A 615 -28.41 7.09 16.53
CA ARG A 615 -28.96 6.40 17.70
C ARG A 615 -29.75 5.18 17.26
N TYR A 616 -29.31 4.01 17.69
CA TYR A 616 -29.87 2.74 17.22
C TYR A 616 -31.06 2.33 18.07
N LEU A 617 -32.01 1.65 17.42
CA LEU A 617 -33.27 1.21 18.02
C LEU A 617 -33.37 -0.32 17.87
N TYR A 618 -33.69 -1.00 18.97
CA TYR A 618 -33.77 -2.45 19.05
C TYR A 618 -35.12 -2.88 19.64
N THR A 619 -35.60 -4.04 19.22
CA THR A 619 -36.72 -4.73 19.87
C THR A 619 -36.31 -5.25 21.25
N LYS A 620 -37.26 -5.70 22.07
CA LYS A 620 -36.97 -6.26 23.42
C LYS A 620 -36.06 -7.50 23.36
N ASP A 621 -36.20 -8.32 22.33
CA ASP A 621 -35.34 -9.48 22.01
C ASP A 621 -34.02 -9.08 21.31
N GLY A 622 -33.75 -7.79 21.12
CA GLY A 622 -32.45 -7.27 20.69
C GLY A 622 -32.22 -7.22 19.18
N ARG A 623 -33.26 -7.38 18.36
CA ARG A 623 -33.16 -7.28 16.89
C ARG A 623 -33.17 -5.83 16.47
N LEU A 624 -32.30 -5.46 15.52
CA LEU A 624 -32.22 -4.09 15.00
C LEU A 624 -33.52 -3.70 14.31
N ILE A 625 -34.16 -2.62 14.79
CA ILE A 625 -35.28 -1.95 14.12
C ILE A 625 -34.73 -0.98 13.06
N GLY A 626 -33.72 -0.20 13.46
CA GLY A 626 -33.13 0.86 12.64
C GLY A 626 -32.32 1.86 13.48
N TRP A 627 -32.16 3.07 12.98
CA TRP A 627 -31.55 4.17 13.76
C TRP A 627 -32.12 5.54 13.35
N ASP A 628 -32.12 6.46 14.31
CA ASP A 628 -32.39 7.87 14.08
C ASP A 628 -31.06 8.62 13.92
N ARG A 629 -30.83 9.16 12.71
CA ARG A 629 -29.68 9.99 12.36
C ARG A 629 -29.97 11.46 12.60
N ILE A 630 -29.18 12.08 13.47
CA ILE A 630 -29.28 13.49 13.86
C ILE A 630 -28.28 14.31 13.05
N VAL A 631 -28.77 15.21 12.20
CA VAL A 631 -27.97 16.16 11.41
C VAL A 631 -28.31 17.59 11.84
N LYS A 632 -27.41 18.24 12.59
CA LYS A 632 -27.67 19.50 13.32
C LYS A 632 -28.86 19.35 14.29
N LYS A 633 -30.07 19.78 13.88
CA LYS A 633 -31.35 19.62 14.61
C LYS A 633 -32.34 18.69 13.90
N ALA A 634 -32.07 18.30 12.64
CA ALA A 634 -32.97 17.44 11.88
C ALA A 634 -32.74 15.96 12.20
N ILE A 635 -33.82 15.19 12.37
CA ILE A 635 -33.78 13.74 12.55
C ILE A 635 -34.15 13.08 11.23
N ARG A 636 -33.43 12.01 10.86
CA ARG A 636 -33.72 11.14 9.70
C ARG A 636 -33.77 9.70 10.19
N ARG A 637 -34.94 9.07 10.11
CA ARG A 637 -35.11 7.66 10.49
C ARG A 637 -34.62 6.74 9.37
N PHE A 638 -33.85 5.73 9.72
CA PHE A 638 -33.40 4.65 8.84
C PHE A 638 -33.93 3.32 9.35
N THR A 639 -34.33 2.40 8.46
CA THR A 639 -34.65 1.01 8.84
C THR A 639 -33.37 0.18 8.97
N ARG A 640 -33.47 -1.00 9.59
CA ARG A 640 -32.38 -2.00 9.66
C ARG A 640 -31.73 -2.37 8.32
N HIS A 641 -32.36 -2.02 7.18
CA HIS A 641 -31.87 -2.29 5.83
C HIS A 641 -31.10 -1.11 5.21
N GLY A 642 -30.80 -0.05 5.97
CA GLY A 642 -30.04 1.11 5.47
C GLY A 642 -30.81 2.07 4.58
N VAL A 643 -32.13 1.92 4.48
CA VAL A 643 -33.01 2.81 3.72
C VAL A 643 -33.63 3.87 4.62
N ARG A 644 -33.70 5.12 4.14
CA ARG A 644 -34.22 6.28 4.88
C ARG A 644 -35.75 6.33 4.76
N ALA A 645 -36.45 6.42 5.88
CA ALA A 645 -37.91 6.55 5.88
C ALA A 645 -38.34 7.86 5.22
N LEU A 646 -39.41 7.78 4.42
CA LEU A 646 -40.11 8.92 3.81
C LEU A 646 -41.48 9.13 4.47
N GLU A 647 -42.23 8.05 4.67
CA GLU A 647 -43.56 8.05 5.30
C GLU A 647 -43.61 6.95 6.36
N THR A 648 -44.32 7.23 7.47
CA THR A 648 -44.54 6.29 8.58
C THR A 648 -46.03 6.15 8.87
N ASP A 649 -46.42 5.01 9.43
CA ASP A 649 -47.77 4.84 10.00
C ASP A 649 -47.96 5.60 11.33
N ALA A 650 -49.16 5.51 11.90
CA ALA A 650 -49.51 6.12 13.19
C ALA A 650 -48.71 5.55 14.39
N SER A 651 -48.04 4.40 14.24
CA SER A 651 -47.12 3.83 15.23
C SER A 651 -45.66 4.28 15.00
N GLY A 652 -45.41 5.19 14.05
CA GLY A 652 -44.07 5.69 13.71
C GLY A 652 -43.21 4.68 12.95
N ARG A 653 -43.80 3.60 12.42
CA ARG A 653 -43.13 2.54 11.66
C ARG A 653 -43.04 2.95 10.18
N PRO A 654 -41.87 2.89 9.53
CA PRO A 654 -41.75 3.28 8.12
C PRO A 654 -42.58 2.40 7.18
N VAL A 655 -43.50 2.98 6.42
CA VAL A 655 -44.28 2.28 5.37
C VAL A 655 -43.68 2.47 3.99
N LYS A 656 -42.94 3.57 3.79
CA LYS A 656 -42.23 3.90 2.55
C LYS A 656 -40.88 4.51 2.90
N ALA A 657 -39.84 4.03 2.23
CA ALA A 657 -38.47 4.46 2.41
C ALA A 657 -37.74 4.62 1.06
N GLU A 658 -36.58 5.24 1.06
CA GLU A 658 -35.70 5.39 -0.10
C GLU A 658 -34.30 4.82 0.16
N ARG A 659 -33.66 4.33 -0.90
CA ARG A 659 -32.28 3.83 -0.84
C ARG A 659 -31.28 4.99 -0.78
N ILE A 660 -30.36 4.95 0.19
CA ILE A 660 -29.28 5.92 0.36
C ILE A 660 -27.94 5.25 0.08
N ALA A 661 -27.18 5.79 -0.88
CA ALA A 661 -25.76 5.49 -1.06
C ALA A 661 -24.89 6.53 -0.31
N TYR A 662 -23.64 6.20 -0.02
CA TYR A 662 -22.72 7.06 0.72
C TYR A 662 -21.56 7.55 -0.17
N GLY A 663 -21.75 8.72 -0.77
CA GLY A 663 -20.77 9.37 -1.63
C GLY A 663 -19.72 10.16 -0.85
N VAL A 664 -18.70 10.65 -1.56
CA VAL A 664 -17.69 11.58 -1.02
C VAL A 664 -17.76 12.91 -1.76
N LYS A 665 -17.90 14.00 -1.02
CA LYS A 665 -17.73 15.37 -1.53
C LYS A 665 -16.38 15.93 -1.08
N LEU A 666 -15.73 16.71 -1.94
CA LEU A 666 -14.53 17.47 -1.58
C LEU A 666 -14.94 18.83 -1.01
N GLY A 667 -14.42 19.18 0.17
CA GLY A 667 -14.58 20.48 0.81
C GLY A 667 -13.37 21.40 0.63
N LYS A 668 -13.38 22.55 1.31
CA LYS A 668 -12.25 23.51 1.34
C LYS A 668 -10.95 22.78 1.69
N GLY A 669 -9.91 22.96 0.86
CA GLY A 669 -8.61 22.32 1.05
C GLY A 669 -8.58 20.82 0.74
N GLN A 670 -9.44 20.32 -0.16
CA GLN A 670 -9.50 18.89 -0.57
C GLN A 670 -9.85 17.90 0.56
N ILE A 671 -10.34 18.40 1.69
CA ILE A 671 -10.81 17.55 2.80
C ILE A 671 -12.07 16.81 2.35
N LYS A 672 -12.03 15.47 2.41
CA LYS A 672 -13.17 14.60 2.08
C LYS A 672 -14.27 14.73 3.14
N GLN A 673 -15.52 14.74 2.70
CA GLN A 673 -16.72 14.66 3.53
C GLN A 673 -17.63 13.57 2.98
N ILE A 674 -18.19 12.69 3.84
CA ILE A 674 -19.21 11.73 3.41
C ILE A 674 -20.56 12.45 3.24
N ILE A 675 -21.28 12.12 2.18
CA ILE A 675 -22.62 12.64 1.89
C ILE A 675 -23.61 11.49 1.64
N GLU A 676 -24.86 11.71 2.03
CA GLU A 676 -25.99 10.84 1.65
C GLU A 676 -26.40 11.16 0.20
N VAL A 677 -26.52 10.13 -0.63
CA VAL A 677 -26.93 10.21 -2.04
C VAL A 677 -28.20 9.38 -2.22
N PRO A 678 -29.38 10.01 -2.32
CA PRO A 678 -30.62 9.31 -2.65
C PRO A 678 -30.56 8.59 -4.00
N PHE A 679 -31.10 7.38 -4.06
CA PHE A 679 -31.10 6.53 -5.25
C PHE A 679 -32.50 6.38 -5.89
N GLY A 680 -33.49 7.18 -5.47
CA GLY A 680 -34.81 7.36 -6.10
C GLY A 680 -35.79 6.17 -6.01
N LYS A 681 -35.29 4.93 -5.97
CA LYS A 681 -36.13 3.73 -5.86
C LYS A 681 -36.70 3.60 -4.45
N ALA A 682 -38.02 3.74 -4.35
CA ALA A 682 -38.77 3.51 -3.12
C ALA A 682 -38.75 2.03 -2.68
N VAL A 683 -38.79 1.80 -1.38
CA VAL A 683 -38.97 0.50 -0.73
C VAL A 683 -40.22 0.62 0.15
N ILE A 684 -41.23 -0.18 -0.16
CA ILE A 684 -42.48 -0.28 0.59
C ILE A 684 -42.34 -1.37 1.67
N TYR A 685 -42.90 -1.12 2.84
CA TYR A 685 -42.87 -2.02 4.00
C TYR A 685 -44.28 -2.42 4.43
N ASP A 686 -44.48 -3.72 4.58
CA ASP A 686 -45.67 -4.31 5.20
C ASP A 686 -45.32 -4.78 6.62
N TYR A 687 -46.32 -4.86 7.49
CA TYR A 687 -46.16 -5.33 8.88
C TYR A 687 -47.19 -6.41 9.16
N ILE A 688 -46.77 -7.53 9.75
CA ILE A 688 -47.63 -8.72 9.92
C ILE A 688 -48.69 -8.51 11.02
N SER A 689 -48.46 -7.58 11.95
CA SER A 689 -49.38 -7.25 13.04
C SER A 689 -49.17 -5.81 13.53
N ALA A 690 -50.05 -5.32 14.41
CA ALA A 690 -49.84 -4.05 15.12
C ALA A 690 -48.58 -4.07 16.01
N THR A 691 -48.20 -5.24 16.53
CA THR A 691 -47.02 -5.46 17.37
C THR A 691 -45.71 -5.67 16.61
N ASP A 692 -45.76 -5.87 15.29
CA ASP A 692 -44.57 -6.01 14.45
C ASP A 692 -43.83 -4.67 14.34
N GLN A 693 -42.63 -4.59 14.93
CA GLN A 693 -41.76 -3.41 14.88
C GLN A 693 -40.74 -3.46 13.73
N LEU A 694 -40.69 -4.56 12.98
CA LEU A 694 -39.65 -4.83 11.99
C LEU A 694 -40.20 -4.70 10.56
N GLY A 695 -41.32 -5.35 10.26
CA GLY A 695 -41.91 -5.36 8.92
C GLY A 695 -41.03 -5.99 7.83
N ILE A 696 -41.62 -6.19 6.65
CA ILE A 696 -41.04 -6.87 5.50
C ILE A 696 -41.00 -5.91 4.31
N PRO A 697 -39.82 -5.67 3.68
CA PRO A 697 -39.73 -4.84 2.48
C PRO A 697 -40.24 -5.61 1.25
N LYS A 698 -41.34 -5.15 0.64
CA LYS A 698 -41.90 -5.73 -0.60
C LYS A 698 -40.89 -5.77 -1.77
N ASN A 699 -40.08 -4.72 -1.88
CA ASN A 699 -39.17 -4.49 -3.01
C ASN A 699 -37.70 -4.35 -2.55
N ALA A 700 -37.24 -5.26 -1.68
CA ALA A 700 -35.81 -5.46 -1.41
C ALA A 700 -35.08 -6.02 -2.66
N PRO A 701 -33.74 -5.87 -2.77
CA PRO A 701 -32.95 -6.51 -3.84
C PRO A 701 -32.45 -7.90 -3.44
#